data_AF-A0A2P6TSD6-F1
#
_entry.id   AF-A0A2P6TSD6-F1
#
_cell.length_a   1.000
_cell.length_b   1.000
_cell.length_c   1.000
_cell.angle_alpha   90.00
_cell.angle_beta   90.00
_cell.angle_gamma   90.00
#
_symmetry.space_group_name_H-M   'P 1'
#
loop_
_entity.id
_entity.type
_entity.pdbx_description
1 polymer ?
#
loop_
_entity_poly.entity_id
_entity_poly.type
_entity_poly.pdbx_seq_one_letter_code
_entity_poly.pdbx_strand_id
1 'polypeptide(L)'
;MARVALVLGAALLLAACGAVRAQEELEVHNWWPEHPTKSFFAGKPASCVLGVRNIGSSTLNVTYALANLASPYNASMNLYNFTAQYLNDVQLAQGGETSAEYSIHLPRQLPPREFILQLTLVYAAGGQFKTKLFFNETIQVIEEPTLFDTQLIGLYIIGLALVGFLAYLALEFGKSKGWIKKTKPAPRPAAVSTNKDEWLRGTAADPKLRKRTTLLMGRRKSSTGGSEHDSESLCSREELGSRASGGRRGSGARDRDEDYEELEVDPFDTAVEQLYEKRATTRESALSTLVGLMATYRYDDCAFREDTLTQLFLTSLRRGKETEACLAAKALGLHVTTLGASNASEGIYREAEPLLEPMLLTGKNAAVRVAVADVLSILCFIGSEGSAETLHSMHTLWRVVMAGWKHAAASAVVTAALRGWAFLLTTVPTHQLDSHFVETHLGLLAQLLNGGDVDVRGAAGEAIALLWEMGDLSSLPESPRPPPSTRQPNSLAALAVGTPPTSPAAKGPPAAPFGSPGAATNGAAAAAGSGSVQPPAAGTQPPAAGAQKVSPSGRPPLPRPPLPPIATSSAAAGGAAEEGQDDEDEDEVDSLEAIVERMRDLAKNRGDASRLNKGDRASSRGTFRDLLAIIQGEYVPEQKVKLRHGDALVVRGLPDNIRFNYLRSYLADAFQSHLQSNELLHEVFQFSPAEEPEERLTPLEKRLFRSKSSTDMRDRTEQRRKERATMAHYKHGSLADYA
;
A
#
# COMPACT_ATOMS: atom_id res chain seq x y z
N MET A 1 -45.90 50.73 -27.66
CA MET A 1 -44.51 50.30 -27.33
C MET A 1 -44.43 48.84 -26.87
N ALA A 2 -45.20 48.38 -25.87
CA ALA A 2 -45.11 47.00 -25.37
C ALA A 2 -45.52 45.89 -26.38
N ARG A 3 -46.50 46.14 -27.26
CA ARG A 3 -46.92 45.16 -28.28
C ARG A 3 -45.95 45.00 -29.46
N VAL A 4 -45.15 46.02 -29.77
CA VAL A 4 -44.14 45.96 -30.84
C VAL A 4 -42.88 45.25 -30.34
N ALA A 5 -42.52 45.45 -29.06
CA ALA A 5 -41.42 44.73 -28.41
C ALA A 5 -41.69 43.21 -28.29
N LEU A 6 -42.95 42.80 -28.09
CA LEU A 6 -43.31 41.39 -27.95
C LEU A 6 -43.30 40.64 -29.30
N VAL A 7 -43.66 41.32 -30.40
CA VAL A 7 -43.60 40.73 -31.76
C VAL A 7 -42.16 40.67 -32.28
N LEU A 8 -41.34 41.68 -32.00
CA LEU A 8 -39.90 41.65 -32.29
C LEU A 8 -39.15 40.63 -31.42
N GLY A 9 -39.53 40.48 -30.15
CA GLY A 9 -38.98 39.46 -29.25
C GLY A 9 -39.33 38.04 -29.69
N ALA A 10 -40.56 37.80 -30.14
CA ALA A 10 -40.97 36.49 -30.66
C ALA A 10 -40.34 36.17 -32.03
N ALA A 11 -40.15 37.16 -32.90
CA ALA A 11 -39.44 36.99 -34.17
C ALA A 11 -37.92 36.76 -33.96
N LEU A 12 -37.31 37.39 -32.95
CA LEU A 12 -35.91 37.15 -32.58
C LEU A 12 -35.72 35.81 -31.88
N LEU A 13 -36.71 35.32 -31.11
CA LEU A 13 -36.70 33.97 -30.53
C LEU A 13 -36.96 32.88 -31.58
N LEU A 14 -37.78 33.14 -32.61
CA LEU A 14 -37.95 32.21 -33.73
C LEU A 14 -36.76 32.24 -34.71
N ALA A 15 -36.04 33.37 -34.82
CA ALA A 15 -34.78 33.45 -35.57
C ALA A 15 -33.60 32.84 -34.80
N ALA A 16 -33.55 33.00 -33.46
CA ALA A 16 -32.51 32.41 -32.61
C ALA A 16 -32.70 30.91 -32.34
N CYS A 17 -33.94 30.42 -32.40
CA CYS A 17 -34.25 28.97 -32.35
C CYS A 17 -34.08 28.29 -33.73
N GLY A 18 -33.72 29.06 -34.76
CA GLY A 18 -33.72 28.62 -36.16
C GLY A 18 -32.44 28.89 -36.94
N ALA A 19 -31.24 28.92 -36.35
CA ALA A 19 -29.98 28.83 -37.12
C ALA A 19 -28.71 28.63 -36.25
N VAL A 20 -28.71 27.67 -35.34
CA VAL A 20 -27.49 26.88 -35.06
C VAL A 20 -27.89 25.40 -35.03
N ARG A 21 -28.58 24.96 -36.08
CA ARG A 21 -28.37 23.60 -36.56
C ARG A 21 -27.10 23.70 -37.40
N ALA A 22 -26.02 23.08 -36.94
CA ALA A 22 -24.91 22.75 -37.84
C ALA A 22 -25.56 22.13 -39.08
N GLN A 23 -25.40 22.76 -40.24
CA GLN A 23 -25.94 22.24 -41.48
C GLN A 23 -25.30 20.87 -41.67
N GLU A 24 -26.06 19.79 -41.45
CA GLU A 24 -25.52 18.45 -41.59
C GLU A 24 -25.16 18.28 -43.08
N GLU A 25 -23.87 18.22 -43.37
CA GLU A 25 -23.34 18.02 -44.72
C GLU A 25 -23.32 16.52 -45.08
N LEU A 26 -23.51 15.64 -44.09
CA LEU A 26 -23.31 14.20 -44.19
C LEU A 26 -24.33 13.44 -43.34
N GLU A 27 -25.05 12.52 -43.97
CA GLU A 27 -25.93 11.55 -43.31
C GLU A 27 -25.25 10.17 -43.32
N VAL A 28 -25.23 9.51 -42.16
CA VAL A 28 -24.61 8.18 -42.00
C VAL A 28 -25.61 7.24 -41.34
N HIS A 29 -25.93 6.15 -42.01
CA HIS A 29 -26.70 5.04 -41.47
C HIS A 29 -25.76 3.91 -41.07
N ASN A 30 -26.09 3.21 -39.99
CA ASN A 30 -25.37 2.02 -39.55
C ASN A 30 -26.30 0.81 -39.60
N TRP A 31 -25.73 -0.35 -39.93
CA TRP A 31 -26.43 -1.62 -39.96
C TRP A 31 -25.51 -2.74 -39.49
N TRP A 32 -26.05 -3.64 -38.66
CA TRP A 32 -25.32 -4.77 -38.07
C TRP A 32 -25.95 -6.09 -38.53
N PRO A 33 -25.45 -6.71 -39.61
CA PRO A 33 -26.07 -7.91 -40.20
C PRO A 33 -26.07 -9.10 -39.24
N GLU A 34 -24.98 -9.30 -38.51
CA GLU A 34 -24.77 -10.45 -37.61
C GLU A 34 -25.29 -10.21 -36.19
N HIS A 35 -25.43 -8.94 -35.79
CA HIS A 35 -25.77 -8.52 -34.43
C HIS A 35 -26.92 -7.48 -34.41
N PRO A 36 -28.12 -7.80 -34.94
CA PRO A 36 -29.23 -6.84 -35.02
C PRO A 36 -29.73 -6.37 -33.65
N THR A 37 -29.52 -7.19 -32.60
CA THR A 37 -29.85 -6.89 -31.20
C THR A 37 -28.76 -6.14 -30.46
N LYS A 38 -27.64 -5.78 -31.11
CA LYS A 38 -26.46 -5.12 -30.51
C LYS A 38 -25.83 -5.92 -29.36
N SER A 39 -26.01 -7.24 -29.41
CA SER A 39 -25.39 -8.21 -28.51
C SER A 39 -24.21 -8.88 -29.20
N PHE A 40 -23.02 -8.77 -28.64
CA PHE A 40 -21.77 -9.20 -29.24
C PHE A 40 -21.07 -10.24 -28.38
N PHE A 41 -20.30 -11.14 -29.00
CA PHE A 41 -19.47 -12.10 -28.29
C PHE A 41 -18.06 -11.56 -28.13
N ALA A 42 -17.51 -11.66 -26.91
CA ALA A 42 -16.12 -11.30 -26.66
C ALA A 42 -15.19 -12.19 -27.50
N GLY A 43 -14.22 -11.59 -28.21
CA GLY A 43 -13.26 -12.30 -29.04
C GLY A 43 -13.69 -12.66 -30.46
N LYS A 44 -14.92 -12.34 -30.86
CA LYS A 44 -15.38 -12.51 -32.25
C LYS A 44 -15.36 -11.18 -33.02
N PRO A 45 -15.07 -11.22 -34.33
CA PRO A 45 -15.28 -10.06 -35.18
C PRO A 45 -16.77 -9.72 -35.23
N ALA A 46 -17.07 -8.43 -35.25
CA ALA A 46 -18.39 -7.92 -35.55
C ALA A 46 -18.29 -6.86 -36.64
N SER A 47 -19.08 -7.02 -37.70
CA SER A 47 -19.07 -6.12 -38.84
C SER A 47 -20.23 -5.12 -38.78
N CYS A 48 -19.89 -3.84 -38.89
CA CYS A 48 -20.83 -2.74 -39.08
C CYS A 48 -20.79 -2.28 -40.54
N VAL A 49 -21.92 -2.31 -41.22
CA VAL A 49 -22.07 -1.69 -42.54
C VAL A 49 -22.53 -0.26 -42.35
N LEU A 50 -21.69 0.69 -42.75
CA LEU A 50 -22.02 2.11 -42.77
C LEU A 50 -22.47 2.54 -44.17
N GLY A 51 -23.68 3.10 -44.27
CA GLY A 51 -24.17 3.77 -45.46
C GLY A 51 -23.96 5.27 -45.32
N VAL A 52 -23.17 5.86 -46.21
CA VAL A 52 -22.80 7.28 -46.16
C VAL A 52 -23.43 8.00 -47.33
N ARG A 53 -24.19 9.05 -47.03
CA ARG A 53 -24.87 9.90 -48.01
C ARG A 53 -24.40 11.35 -47.90
N ASN A 54 -23.96 11.91 -49.01
CA ASN A 54 -23.63 13.34 -49.10
C ASN A 54 -24.91 14.18 -49.30
N ILE A 55 -25.32 14.89 -48.27
CA ILE A 55 -26.46 15.84 -48.32
C ILE A 55 -26.00 17.31 -48.47
N GLY A 56 -24.68 17.55 -48.38
CA GLY A 56 -24.05 18.84 -48.57
C GLY A 56 -23.96 19.29 -50.03
N SER A 57 -23.62 20.56 -50.24
CA SER A 57 -23.46 21.15 -51.57
C SER A 57 -22.07 20.93 -52.19
N SER A 58 -21.09 20.49 -51.41
CA SER A 58 -19.71 20.23 -51.83
C SER A 58 -19.40 18.73 -51.94
N THR A 59 -18.48 18.37 -52.83
CA THR A 59 -17.91 17.01 -52.89
C THR A 59 -17.16 16.67 -51.60
N LEU A 60 -17.31 15.44 -51.11
CA LEU A 60 -16.63 14.95 -49.91
C LEU A 60 -15.95 13.59 -50.14
N ASN A 61 -14.85 13.35 -49.45
CA ASN A 61 -14.10 12.10 -49.53
C ASN A 61 -14.25 11.33 -48.22
N VAL A 62 -14.74 10.10 -48.28
CA VAL A 62 -14.85 9.23 -47.11
C VAL A 62 -13.53 8.49 -46.92
N THR A 63 -12.82 8.74 -45.82
CA THR A 63 -11.40 8.34 -45.69
C THR A 63 -11.18 7.23 -44.68
N TYR A 64 -11.67 7.37 -43.44
CA TYR A 64 -11.42 6.39 -42.37
C TYR A 64 -12.66 6.19 -41.48
N ALA A 65 -12.82 4.99 -40.94
CA ALA A 65 -13.69 4.74 -39.79
C ALA A 65 -12.84 4.34 -38.58
N LEU A 66 -13.25 4.81 -37.41
CA LEU A 66 -12.62 4.50 -36.13
C LEU A 66 -13.67 4.23 -35.07
N ALA A 67 -13.30 3.40 -34.10
CA ALA A 67 -14.16 3.10 -32.97
C ALA A 67 -13.40 3.15 -31.65
N ASN A 68 -14.16 3.42 -30.59
CA ASN A 68 -13.73 3.34 -29.21
C ASN A 68 -14.81 2.67 -28.36
N LEU A 69 -14.36 1.91 -27.36
CA LEU A 69 -15.18 1.30 -26.34
C LEU A 69 -14.98 2.08 -25.04
N ALA A 70 -16.05 2.57 -24.45
CA ALA A 70 -16.04 3.33 -23.21
C ALA A 70 -16.81 2.59 -22.10
N SER A 71 -16.54 3.00 -20.85
CA SER A 71 -17.22 2.45 -19.68
C SER A 71 -18.71 2.76 -19.69
N PRO A 72 -19.58 1.81 -19.26
CA PRO A 72 -21.03 2.05 -19.15
C PRO A 72 -21.38 3.13 -18.12
N TYR A 73 -20.51 3.36 -17.12
CA TYR A 73 -20.73 4.36 -16.07
C TYR A 73 -20.31 5.76 -16.50
N ASN A 74 -19.38 5.88 -17.43
CA ASN A 74 -18.85 7.15 -17.87
C ASN A 74 -18.34 7.06 -19.32
N ALA A 75 -19.07 7.71 -20.24
CA ALA A 75 -18.74 7.76 -21.66
C ALA A 75 -17.43 8.52 -21.99
N SER A 76 -16.90 9.32 -21.05
CA SER A 76 -15.60 9.98 -21.22
C SER A 76 -14.41 9.07 -20.91
N MET A 77 -14.65 7.96 -20.21
CA MET A 77 -13.61 6.98 -19.88
C MET A 77 -13.52 5.92 -20.97
N ASN A 78 -12.60 6.12 -21.92
CA ASN A 78 -12.29 5.16 -22.97
C ASN A 78 -11.54 3.96 -22.39
N LEU A 79 -12.11 2.77 -22.53
CA LEU A 79 -11.50 1.50 -22.13
C LEU A 79 -10.63 0.91 -23.24
N TYR A 80 -11.04 1.10 -24.50
CA TYR A 80 -10.32 0.52 -25.63
C TYR A 80 -10.49 1.36 -26.89
N ASN A 81 -9.42 1.59 -27.64
CA ASN A 81 -9.46 2.23 -28.95
C ASN A 81 -9.19 1.18 -30.03
N PHE A 82 -10.09 1.07 -31.00
CA PHE A 82 -9.92 0.14 -32.13
C PHE A 82 -9.06 0.76 -33.22
N THR A 83 -8.44 -0.11 -34.02
CA THR A 83 -7.63 0.32 -35.17
C THR A 83 -8.51 1.05 -36.19
N ALA A 84 -8.03 2.18 -36.70
CA ALA A 84 -8.70 2.90 -37.77
C ALA A 84 -8.65 2.09 -39.07
N GLN A 85 -9.79 1.95 -39.75
CA GLN A 85 -9.88 1.26 -41.02
C GLN A 85 -9.99 2.28 -42.15
N TYR A 86 -9.11 2.15 -43.14
CA TYR A 86 -9.12 2.97 -44.34
C TYR A 86 -10.26 2.55 -45.29
N LEU A 87 -11.03 3.53 -45.76
CA LEU A 87 -12.22 3.37 -46.59
C LEU A 87 -12.02 3.81 -48.05
N ASN A 88 -10.77 3.80 -48.53
CA ASN A 88 -10.40 4.03 -49.93
C ASN A 88 -10.67 5.45 -50.50
N ASP A 89 -10.82 6.47 -49.67
CA ASP A 89 -11.00 7.88 -50.09
C ASP A 89 -12.11 8.06 -51.14
N VAL A 90 -13.27 7.43 -50.91
CA VAL A 90 -14.39 7.45 -51.87
C VAL A 90 -14.94 8.87 -52.00
N GLN A 91 -14.80 9.43 -53.21
CA GLN A 91 -15.36 10.73 -53.59
C GLN A 91 -16.88 10.64 -53.80
N LEU A 92 -17.63 11.38 -53.00
CA LEU A 92 -19.09 11.50 -53.11
C LEU A 92 -19.48 12.89 -53.62
N ALA A 93 -20.09 12.92 -54.80
CA ALA A 93 -20.78 14.09 -55.32
C ALA A 93 -22.04 14.41 -54.49
N GLN A 94 -22.61 15.61 -54.66
CA GLN A 94 -23.86 16.00 -53.99
C GLN A 94 -24.96 14.96 -54.26
N GLY A 95 -25.58 14.45 -53.20
CA GLY A 95 -26.61 13.41 -53.26
C GLY A 95 -26.07 11.99 -53.50
N GLY A 96 -24.75 11.81 -53.63
CA GLY A 96 -24.11 10.51 -53.81
C GLY A 96 -24.11 9.69 -52.52
N GLU A 97 -24.22 8.37 -52.68
CA GLU A 97 -24.23 7.39 -51.60
C GLU A 97 -23.12 6.35 -51.82
N THR A 98 -22.48 5.92 -50.73
CA THR A 98 -21.58 4.76 -50.72
C THR A 98 -21.82 3.92 -49.47
N SER A 99 -21.50 2.65 -49.54
CA SER A 99 -21.49 1.76 -48.39
C SER A 99 -20.08 1.24 -48.15
N ALA A 100 -19.70 1.19 -46.88
CA ALA A 100 -18.43 0.63 -46.44
C ALA A 100 -18.66 -0.30 -45.24
N GLU A 101 -17.82 -1.31 -45.11
CA GLU A 101 -17.86 -2.23 -43.99
C GLU A 101 -16.72 -1.91 -43.02
N TYR A 102 -17.04 -1.77 -41.74
CA TYR A 102 -16.10 -1.57 -40.65
C TYR A 102 -16.14 -2.78 -39.71
N SER A 103 -15.02 -3.49 -39.58
CA SER A 103 -14.94 -4.69 -38.73
C SER A 103 -14.27 -4.37 -37.39
N ILE A 104 -14.97 -4.63 -36.30
CA ILE A 104 -14.47 -4.48 -34.93
C ILE A 104 -14.20 -5.84 -34.29
N HIS A 105 -13.11 -5.97 -33.56
CA HIS A 105 -12.74 -7.20 -32.86
C HIS A 105 -12.72 -6.93 -31.35
N LEU A 106 -13.79 -7.31 -30.66
CA LEU A 106 -13.89 -7.12 -29.21
C LEU A 106 -12.87 -8.01 -28.48
N PRO A 107 -12.06 -7.48 -27.54
CA PRO A 107 -11.14 -8.31 -26.75
C PRO A 107 -11.85 -9.47 -26.04
N ARG A 108 -11.20 -10.63 -25.98
CA ARG A 108 -11.73 -11.84 -25.30
C ARG A 108 -11.93 -11.66 -23.81
N GLN A 109 -11.13 -10.78 -23.20
CA GLN A 109 -11.11 -10.52 -21.77
C GLN A 109 -12.24 -9.57 -21.32
N LEU A 110 -13.10 -9.12 -22.24
CA LEU A 110 -14.22 -8.27 -21.87
C LEU A 110 -15.25 -9.07 -21.05
N PRO A 111 -15.58 -8.65 -19.83
CA PRO A 111 -16.61 -9.32 -19.04
C PRO A 111 -17.98 -9.22 -19.73
N PRO A 112 -18.88 -10.19 -19.52
CA PRO A 112 -20.23 -10.16 -20.07
C PRO A 112 -21.06 -9.06 -19.39
N ARG A 113 -21.01 -7.86 -19.93
CA ARG A 113 -21.75 -6.68 -19.43
C ARG A 113 -21.97 -5.65 -20.55
N GLU A 114 -22.64 -4.57 -20.18
CA GLU A 114 -22.89 -3.42 -21.05
C GLU A 114 -21.65 -2.53 -21.19
N PHE A 115 -21.41 -2.04 -22.40
CA PHE A 115 -20.36 -1.08 -22.72
C PHE A 115 -20.90 -0.03 -23.69
N ILE A 116 -20.31 1.17 -23.70
CA ILE A 116 -20.67 2.19 -24.69
C ILE A 116 -19.73 2.05 -25.88
N LEU A 117 -20.26 1.75 -27.05
CA LEU A 117 -19.49 1.67 -28.29
C LEU A 117 -19.74 2.94 -29.10
N GLN A 118 -18.67 3.64 -29.47
CA GLN A 118 -18.76 4.81 -30.33
C GLN A 118 -17.99 4.58 -31.64
N LEU A 119 -18.66 4.82 -32.78
CA LEU A 119 -18.05 4.76 -34.11
C LEU A 119 -18.09 6.15 -34.73
N THR A 120 -16.91 6.58 -35.20
CA THR A 120 -16.69 7.87 -35.83
C THR A 120 -16.21 7.67 -37.24
N LEU A 121 -16.80 8.42 -38.17
CA LEU A 121 -16.38 8.53 -39.55
C LEU A 121 -15.51 9.77 -39.74
N VAL A 122 -14.38 9.62 -40.39
CA VAL A 122 -13.51 10.72 -40.84
C VAL A 122 -13.72 10.91 -42.33
N TYR A 123 -14.00 12.14 -42.73
CA TYR A 123 -14.21 12.51 -44.12
C TYR A 123 -13.54 13.85 -44.41
N ALA A 124 -13.07 14.04 -45.64
CA ALA A 124 -12.50 15.31 -46.09
C ALA A 124 -13.55 16.10 -46.88
N ALA A 125 -13.83 17.33 -46.46
CA ALA A 125 -14.69 18.27 -47.16
C ALA A 125 -13.92 19.58 -47.39
N GLY A 126 -13.79 20.02 -48.65
CA GLY A 126 -13.04 21.25 -48.98
C GLY A 126 -11.55 21.22 -48.58
N GLY A 127 -10.93 20.03 -48.55
CA GLY A 127 -9.52 19.86 -48.18
C GLY A 127 -9.23 19.84 -46.67
N GLN A 128 -10.26 19.88 -45.81
CA GLN A 128 -10.15 19.74 -44.36
C GLN A 128 -10.78 18.42 -43.92
N PHE A 129 -10.11 17.70 -43.01
CA PHE A 129 -10.68 16.52 -42.37
C PHE A 129 -11.68 16.93 -41.29
N LYS A 130 -12.89 16.39 -41.39
CA LYS A 130 -13.97 16.51 -40.40
C LYS A 130 -14.31 15.13 -39.87
N THR A 131 -14.86 15.08 -38.66
CA THR A 131 -15.30 13.84 -38.03
C THR A 131 -16.81 13.88 -37.78
N LYS A 132 -17.48 12.74 -37.93
CA LYS A 132 -18.90 12.54 -37.61
C LYS A 132 -19.04 11.30 -36.76
N LEU A 133 -19.45 11.48 -35.51
CA LEU A 133 -19.88 10.38 -34.65
C LEU A 133 -21.25 9.89 -35.14
N PHE A 134 -21.33 8.65 -35.62
CA PHE A 134 -22.54 8.09 -36.23
C PHE A 134 -23.14 6.92 -35.45
N PHE A 135 -22.37 6.32 -34.54
CA PHE A 135 -22.85 5.33 -33.59
C PHE A 135 -22.33 5.71 -32.21
N ASN A 136 -23.20 5.79 -31.21
CA ASN A 136 -22.83 6.06 -29.82
C ASN A 136 -23.89 5.47 -28.92
N GLU A 137 -23.85 4.16 -28.76
CA GLU A 137 -24.89 3.41 -28.08
C GLU A 137 -24.29 2.35 -27.15
N THR A 138 -25.10 1.95 -26.18
CA THR A 138 -24.77 0.85 -25.29
C THR A 138 -24.93 -0.48 -26.04
N ILE A 139 -23.87 -1.29 -26.02
CA ILE A 139 -23.84 -2.64 -26.55
C ILE A 139 -23.74 -3.65 -25.40
N GLN A 140 -24.29 -4.85 -25.60
CA GLN A 140 -24.18 -5.94 -24.64
C GLN A 140 -23.11 -6.93 -25.08
N VAL A 141 -22.09 -7.15 -24.25
CA VAL A 141 -21.15 -8.24 -24.44
C VAL A 141 -21.69 -9.45 -23.71
N ILE A 142 -21.85 -10.56 -24.43
CA ILE A 142 -22.40 -11.82 -23.91
C ILE A 142 -21.34 -12.91 -24.08
N GLU A 143 -21.29 -13.83 -23.11
CA GLU A 143 -20.47 -15.03 -23.19
C GLU A 143 -21.10 -16.06 -24.14
N GLU A 144 -20.28 -16.79 -24.90
CA GLU A 144 -20.82 -17.83 -25.77
C GLU A 144 -21.44 -18.96 -24.95
N PRO A 145 -22.61 -19.48 -25.34
CA PRO A 145 -23.17 -20.66 -24.69
C PRO A 145 -22.24 -21.85 -24.97
N THR A 146 -21.46 -22.24 -23.97
CA THR A 146 -20.65 -23.45 -24.03
C THR A 146 -21.57 -24.66 -23.95
N LEU A 147 -21.21 -25.75 -24.65
CA LEU A 147 -21.97 -27.01 -24.60
C LEU A 147 -21.88 -27.70 -23.22
N PHE A 148 -21.01 -27.21 -22.34
CA PHE A 148 -20.78 -27.73 -21.00
C PHE A 148 -20.74 -26.56 -20.02
N ASP A 149 -21.80 -26.42 -19.25
CA ASP A 149 -21.89 -25.48 -18.14
C ASP A 149 -20.99 -25.98 -16.99
N THR A 150 -19.91 -25.26 -16.74
CA THR A 150 -18.91 -25.61 -15.72
C THR A 150 -19.50 -25.52 -14.31
N GLN A 151 -20.59 -24.79 -14.11
CA GLN A 151 -21.31 -24.72 -12.83
C GLN A 151 -22.08 -26.02 -12.54
N LEU A 152 -22.44 -26.79 -13.57
CA LEU A 152 -23.13 -28.08 -13.44
C LEU A 152 -22.18 -29.28 -13.28
N ILE A 153 -20.86 -29.09 -13.39
CA ILE A 153 -19.87 -30.16 -13.21
C ILE A 153 -20.02 -30.84 -11.85
N GLY A 154 -20.23 -30.05 -10.78
CA GLY A 154 -20.46 -30.57 -9.45
C GLY A 154 -21.71 -31.47 -9.38
N LEU A 155 -22.79 -31.07 -10.05
CA LEU A 155 -24.04 -31.84 -10.11
C LEU A 155 -23.84 -33.16 -10.87
N TYR A 156 -23.06 -33.15 -11.96
CA TYR A 156 -22.76 -34.37 -12.70
C TYR A 156 -21.88 -35.34 -11.91
N ILE A 157 -20.86 -34.85 -11.19
CA ILE A 157 -20.00 -35.69 -10.33
C ILE A 157 -20.83 -36.32 -9.20
N ILE A 158 -21.69 -35.51 -8.55
CA ILE A 158 -22.60 -36.01 -7.51
C ILE A 158 -23.55 -37.04 -8.09
N GLY A 159 -24.12 -36.80 -9.28
CA GLY A 159 -24.98 -37.76 -9.97
C GLY A 159 -24.27 -39.09 -10.25
N LEU A 160 -23.04 -39.06 -10.74
CA LEU A 160 -22.22 -40.24 -11.00
C LEU A 160 -21.89 -41.01 -9.71
N ALA A 161 -21.58 -40.30 -8.63
CA ALA A 161 -21.36 -40.88 -7.31
C ALA A 161 -22.63 -41.55 -6.75
N LEU A 162 -23.81 -40.94 -6.96
CA LEU A 162 -25.10 -41.46 -6.52
C LEU A 162 -25.48 -42.73 -7.30
N VAL A 163 -25.23 -42.75 -8.61
CA VAL A 163 -25.38 -43.95 -9.45
C VAL A 163 -24.43 -45.06 -8.99
N GLY A 164 -23.16 -44.72 -8.72
CA GLY A 164 -22.18 -45.67 -8.18
C GLY A 164 -22.58 -46.23 -6.81
N PHE A 165 -23.14 -45.38 -5.94
CA PHE A 165 -23.62 -45.78 -4.61
C PHE A 165 -24.86 -46.67 -4.68
N LEU A 166 -25.81 -46.36 -5.56
CA LEU A 166 -26.98 -47.20 -5.82
C LEU A 166 -26.57 -48.56 -6.40
N ALA A 167 -25.58 -48.58 -7.31
CA ALA A 167 -25.01 -49.83 -7.83
C ALA A 167 -24.32 -50.64 -6.72
N TYR A 168 -23.59 -49.98 -5.81
CA TYR A 168 -22.98 -50.62 -4.65
C TYR A 168 -24.02 -51.25 -3.72
N LEU A 169 -25.07 -50.51 -3.37
CA LEU A 169 -26.18 -50.99 -2.55
C LEU A 169 -26.91 -52.17 -3.21
N ALA A 170 -27.14 -52.11 -4.52
CA ALA A 170 -27.73 -53.21 -5.27
C ALA A 170 -26.84 -54.47 -5.25
N LEU A 171 -25.52 -54.31 -5.35
CA LEU A 171 -24.56 -55.41 -5.23
C LEU A 171 -24.52 -55.99 -3.81
N GLU A 172 -24.58 -55.17 -2.76
CA GLU A 172 -24.66 -55.65 -1.38
C GLU A 172 -25.98 -56.38 -1.10
N PHE A 173 -27.10 -55.85 -1.60
CA PHE A 173 -28.40 -56.50 -1.49
C PHE A 173 -28.45 -57.83 -2.25
N GLY A 174 -27.85 -57.90 -3.44
CA GLY A 174 -27.68 -59.13 -4.19
C GLY A 174 -26.81 -60.16 -3.45
N LYS A 175 -25.77 -59.71 -2.73
CA LYS A 175 -24.95 -60.58 -1.86
C LYS A 175 -25.69 -61.03 -0.60
N SER A 176 -26.60 -60.22 -0.05
CA SER A 176 -27.36 -60.56 1.18
C SER A 176 -28.51 -61.54 0.90
N LYS A 177 -29.16 -61.44 -0.27
CA LYS A 177 -30.16 -62.42 -0.74
C LYS A 177 -29.58 -63.68 -1.38
N GLY A 178 -28.25 -63.80 -1.45
CA GLY A 178 -27.57 -64.99 -1.98
C GLY A 178 -27.61 -65.13 -3.50
N TRP A 179 -28.07 -64.11 -4.22
CA TRP A 179 -28.07 -64.06 -5.69
C TRP A 179 -26.66 -63.88 -6.26
N ILE A 180 -25.73 -63.34 -5.46
CA ILE A 180 -24.32 -63.15 -5.82
C ILE A 180 -23.45 -63.96 -4.86
N LYS A 181 -22.68 -64.92 -5.39
CA LYS A 181 -21.78 -65.78 -4.61
C LYS A 181 -20.67 -64.93 -3.97
N LYS A 182 -20.52 -64.99 -2.65
CA LYS A 182 -19.42 -64.34 -1.93
C LYS A 182 -18.09 -64.99 -2.31
N THR A 183 -17.21 -64.27 -3.00
CA THR A 183 -15.83 -64.71 -3.24
C THR A 183 -15.08 -64.71 -1.91
N LYS A 184 -14.64 -65.88 -1.45
CA LYS A 184 -13.80 -66.01 -0.25
C LYS A 184 -12.41 -65.41 -0.53
N PRO A 185 -11.85 -64.55 0.34
CA PRO A 185 -10.48 -64.12 0.20
C PRO A 185 -9.54 -65.31 0.46
N ALA A 186 -8.55 -65.50 -0.41
CA ALA A 186 -7.54 -66.55 -0.26
C ALA A 186 -6.72 -66.35 1.03
N PRO A 187 -6.34 -67.44 1.73
CA PRO A 187 -5.55 -67.34 2.96
C PRO A 187 -4.15 -66.77 2.66
N ARG A 188 -3.75 -65.75 3.43
CA ARG A 188 -2.36 -65.26 3.46
C ARG A 188 -1.45 -66.39 3.98
N PRO A 189 -0.32 -66.70 3.32
CA PRO A 189 0.68 -67.56 3.91
C PRO A 189 1.29 -66.89 5.14
N ALA A 190 1.65 -67.71 6.13
CA ALA A 190 2.25 -67.29 7.40
C ALA A 190 3.52 -66.45 7.19
N ALA A 191 3.74 -65.51 8.10
CA ALA A 191 4.87 -64.58 8.10
C ALA A 191 6.22 -65.32 8.10
N VAL A 192 6.90 -65.28 6.95
CA VAL A 192 8.35 -65.42 6.88
C VAL A 192 8.93 -64.02 7.08
N SER A 193 9.85 -63.91 8.02
CA SER A 193 10.59 -62.68 8.36
C SER A 193 11.09 -61.96 7.11
N THR A 194 10.68 -60.72 6.94
CA THR A 194 11.16 -59.80 5.90
C THR A 194 12.59 -59.41 6.20
N ASN A 195 13.53 -60.15 5.63
CA ASN A 195 14.94 -59.81 5.60
C ASN A 195 15.12 -58.65 4.60
N LYS A 196 15.25 -57.42 5.08
CA LYS A 196 15.29 -56.17 4.28
C LYS A 196 16.52 -56.04 3.36
N ASP A 197 17.40 -57.02 3.33
CA ASP A 197 18.72 -56.93 2.69
C ASP A 197 18.84 -57.69 1.35
N GLU A 198 17.76 -58.30 0.85
CA GLU A 198 17.82 -59.08 -0.38
C GLU A 198 17.90 -58.22 -1.66
N TRP A 199 17.21 -57.08 -1.68
CA TRP A 199 17.24 -56.14 -2.82
C TRP A 199 18.52 -55.26 -2.86
N LEU A 200 19.32 -55.27 -1.78
CA LEU A 200 20.59 -54.55 -1.69
C LEU A 200 21.78 -55.35 -2.24
N ARG A 201 21.63 -56.65 -2.49
CA ARG A 201 22.71 -57.50 -3.01
C ARG A 201 23.06 -57.11 -4.45
N GLY A 202 24.31 -56.69 -4.65
CA GLY A 202 24.85 -56.33 -5.98
C GLY A 202 24.73 -54.86 -6.37
N THR A 203 24.23 -54.00 -5.47
CA THR A 203 24.25 -52.54 -5.64
C THR A 203 25.37 -51.90 -4.82
N ALA A 204 25.79 -50.68 -5.15
CA ALA A 204 26.84 -49.94 -4.42
C ALA A 204 26.51 -49.65 -2.94
N ALA A 205 25.27 -49.91 -2.50
CA ALA A 205 24.78 -49.74 -1.14
C ALA A 205 24.83 -51.03 -0.28
N ASP A 206 25.37 -52.15 -0.81
CA ASP A 206 25.50 -53.41 -0.06
C ASP A 206 26.46 -53.25 1.17
N PRO A 207 26.00 -53.51 2.41
CA PRO A 207 26.82 -53.36 3.62
C PRO A 207 28.08 -54.24 3.65
N LYS A 208 28.09 -55.36 2.90
CA LYS A 208 29.22 -56.31 2.87
C LYS A 208 30.34 -55.87 1.93
N LEU A 209 30.04 -55.03 0.93
CA LEU A 209 31.01 -54.46 0.00
C LEU A 209 31.74 -53.24 0.59
N ARG A 210 31.12 -52.48 1.52
CA ARG A 210 31.76 -51.36 2.24
C ARG A 210 32.93 -51.76 3.15
N LYS A 211 33.03 -53.03 3.56
CA LYS A 211 34.11 -53.52 4.45
C LYS A 211 35.40 -53.90 3.73
N ARG A 212 35.43 -53.92 2.38
CA ARG A 212 36.65 -54.24 1.60
C ARG A 212 37.42 -53.01 1.11
N THR A 213 36.79 -51.83 1.07
CA THR A 213 37.45 -50.57 0.65
C THR A 213 38.18 -49.84 1.79
N THR A 214 37.95 -50.21 3.05
CA THR A 214 38.60 -49.60 4.21
C THR A 214 39.92 -50.26 4.65
N LEU A 215 40.40 -51.28 3.92
CA LEU A 215 41.65 -51.99 4.23
C LEU A 215 42.81 -51.68 3.27
N LEU A 216 42.69 -50.68 2.40
CA LEU A 216 43.70 -50.35 1.38
C LEU A 216 44.24 -48.90 1.39
N MET A 217 43.93 -48.10 2.40
CA MET A 217 44.67 -46.85 2.64
C MET A 217 45.15 -46.80 4.08
N GLY A 218 46.43 -47.14 4.24
CA GLY A 218 47.15 -47.03 5.49
C GLY A 218 47.34 -45.58 5.92
N ARG A 219 47.04 -45.32 7.19
CA ARG A 219 47.98 -44.75 8.18
C ARG A 219 49.05 -43.80 7.62
N ARG A 220 48.81 -42.49 7.80
CA ARG A 220 49.87 -41.51 8.10
C ARG A 220 49.37 -40.53 9.16
N LYS A 221 50.23 -40.29 10.15
CA LYS A 221 50.02 -39.57 11.40
C LYS A 221 50.97 -38.37 11.43
N SER A 222 50.47 -37.16 11.69
CA SER A 222 51.17 -35.96 12.21
C SER A 222 50.17 -34.79 12.13
N SER A 223 49.58 -34.30 13.22
CA SER A 223 50.09 -33.45 14.31
C SER A 223 49.79 -31.96 14.10
N THR A 224 49.24 -31.36 15.18
CA THR A 224 49.31 -29.95 15.62
C THR A 224 48.55 -28.85 14.86
N GLY A 225 47.56 -28.27 15.57
CA GLY A 225 47.64 -26.87 16.02
C GLY A 225 46.75 -25.83 15.33
N GLY A 226 45.85 -25.20 16.11
CA GLY A 226 45.72 -23.74 16.14
C GLY A 226 44.59 -23.05 15.35
N SER A 227 43.80 -22.29 16.11
CA SER A 227 43.10 -21.02 15.82
C SER A 227 41.93 -20.92 14.83
N GLU A 228 40.78 -20.59 15.43
CA GLU A 228 39.89 -19.43 15.18
C GLU A 228 39.13 -19.24 13.84
N HIS A 229 37.94 -18.68 14.08
CA HIS A 229 37.04 -17.89 13.23
C HIS A 229 35.89 -18.57 12.49
N ASP A 230 34.71 -18.31 13.06
CA ASP A 230 33.38 -18.22 12.44
C ASP A 230 33.40 -17.35 11.17
N SER A 231 32.66 -17.78 10.16
CA SER A 231 31.95 -16.93 9.19
C SER A 231 30.98 -17.81 8.39
N GLU A 232 29.70 -17.64 8.67
CA GLU A 232 28.59 -18.19 7.90
C GLU A 232 28.42 -17.37 6.61
N SER A 233 28.51 -18.02 5.46
CA SER A 233 28.05 -17.48 4.17
C SER A 233 28.14 -18.58 3.11
N LEU A 234 27.03 -19.24 2.79
CA LEU A 234 26.85 -19.91 1.49
C LEU A 234 25.37 -19.89 1.06
N CYS A 235 25.05 -18.95 0.18
CA CYS A 235 24.02 -19.14 -0.84
C CYS A 235 24.55 -20.16 -1.87
N SER A 236 23.89 -21.30 -2.01
CA SER A 236 24.17 -22.26 -3.07
C SER A 236 23.31 -21.97 -4.30
N ARG A 237 23.97 -21.34 -5.28
CA ARG A 237 23.60 -21.29 -6.69
C ARG A 237 24.11 -22.58 -7.34
N GLU A 238 23.22 -23.43 -7.83
CA GLU A 238 23.60 -24.58 -8.67
C GLU A 238 23.04 -24.40 -10.09
N GLU A 239 23.94 -24.02 -11.00
CA GLU A 239 23.78 -24.24 -12.44
C GLU A 239 24.18 -25.69 -12.76
N LEU A 240 23.27 -26.45 -13.39
CA LEU A 240 23.56 -27.77 -13.94
C LEU A 240 23.95 -27.66 -15.41
N GLY A 241 25.24 -27.93 -15.67
CA GLY A 241 25.79 -28.13 -17.01
C GLY A 241 25.60 -29.56 -17.52
N SER A 242 25.24 -29.68 -18.79
CA SER A 242 24.99 -30.92 -19.54
C SER A 242 26.19 -31.85 -19.70
N ARG A 243 25.94 -33.16 -19.77
CA ARG A 243 26.71 -34.12 -20.60
C ARG A 243 25.78 -35.09 -21.32
N ALA A 244 26.03 -35.26 -22.61
CA ALA A 244 25.29 -36.08 -23.56
C ALA A 244 25.89 -37.49 -23.74
N SER A 245 25.03 -38.48 -24.03
CA SER A 245 25.17 -39.58 -25.01
C SER A 245 23.93 -40.50 -24.85
N GLY A 246 23.30 -41.15 -25.81
CA GLY A 246 23.61 -41.47 -27.20
C GLY A 246 22.35 -42.13 -27.80
N GLY A 247 22.20 -42.06 -29.12
CA GLY A 247 20.92 -42.24 -29.80
C GLY A 247 20.40 -43.67 -29.95
N ARG A 248 19.10 -43.76 -30.27
CA ARG A 248 18.53 -44.84 -31.07
C ARG A 248 17.31 -44.33 -31.84
N ARG A 249 17.31 -44.66 -33.14
CA ARG A 249 16.21 -44.43 -34.10
C ARG A 249 14.99 -45.27 -33.72
N GLY A 250 13.81 -44.69 -33.89
CA GLY A 250 12.54 -45.41 -33.87
C GLY A 250 11.40 -44.55 -34.42
N SER A 251 10.99 -44.85 -35.65
CA SER A 251 9.62 -44.82 -36.19
C SER A 251 8.73 -43.59 -35.95
N GLY A 252 8.28 -43.01 -37.05
CA GLY A 252 7.40 -41.84 -37.04
C GLY A 252 6.01 -42.11 -36.47
N ALA A 253 5.55 -41.12 -35.71
CA ALA A 253 4.16 -40.71 -35.62
C ALA A 253 4.19 -39.19 -35.87
N ARG A 254 3.35 -38.72 -36.78
CA ARG A 254 3.09 -37.29 -36.93
C ARG A 254 2.22 -36.91 -35.74
N ASP A 255 2.85 -36.57 -34.63
CA ASP A 255 2.18 -35.82 -33.58
C ASP A 255 1.96 -34.42 -34.14
N ARG A 256 0.68 -34.11 -34.28
CA ARG A 256 0.19 -32.79 -34.59
C ARG A 256 0.38 -32.04 -33.28
N ASP A 257 1.44 -31.23 -33.19
CA ASP A 257 1.64 -30.28 -32.10
C ASP A 257 0.48 -29.29 -32.17
N GLU A 258 -0.63 -29.65 -31.51
CA GLU A 258 -1.63 -28.71 -31.05
C GLU A 258 -0.95 -28.03 -29.86
N ASP A 259 -0.52 -26.79 -30.06
CA ASP A 259 0.00 -25.91 -29.02
C ASP A 259 -1.14 -25.67 -27.99
N TYR A 260 -1.29 -26.59 -27.04
CA TYR A 260 -2.04 -26.34 -25.83
C TYR A 260 -1.18 -25.38 -25.00
N GLU A 261 -1.47 -24.08 -25.10
CA GLU A 261 -1.04 -23.11 -24.09
C GLU A 261 -1.56 -23.61 -22.73
N GLU A 262 -0.67 -24.18 -21.93
CA GLU A 262 -0.93 -24.48 -20.53
C GLU A 262 -1.19 -23.13 -19.84
N LEU A 263 -2.48 -22.83 -19.58
CA LEU A 263 -2.90 -21.62 -18.88
C LEU A 263 -2.19 -21.57 -17.53
N GLU A 264 -1.14 -20.76 -17.44
CA GLU A 264 -0.39 -20.54 -16.21
C GLU A 264 -1.34 -19.85 -15.22
N VAL A 265 -1.81 -20.61 -14.21
CA VAL A 265 -2.70 -20.09 -13.18
C VAL A 265 -1.89 -19.10 -12.33
N ASP A 266 -2.36 -17.86 -12.25
CA ASP A 266 -1.70 -16.83 -11.45
C ASP A 266 -1.61 -17.29 -9.99
N PRO A 267 -0.40 -17.31 -9.39
CA PRO A 267 -0.23 -17.55 -7.97
C PRO A 267 -1.09 -16.65 -7.07
N PHE A 268 -1.41 -15.43 -7.53
CA PHE A 268 -2.29 -14.52 -6.82
C PHE A 268 -3.71 -15.08 -6.69
N ASP A 269 -4.31 -15.52 -7.81
CA ASP A 269 -5.66 -16.10 -7.83
C ASP A 269 -5.72 -17.37 -6.97
N THR A 270 -4.72 -18.23 -7.11
CA THR A 270 -4.61 -19.46 -6.30
C THR A 270 -4.57 -19.14 -4.81
N ALA A 271 -3.84 -18.09 -4.41
CA ALA A 271 -3.76 -17.70 -3.01
C ALA A 271 -5.08 -17.09 -2.49
N VAL A 272 -5.78 -16.29 -3.31
CA VAL A 272 -7.11 -15.76 -2.94
C VAL A 272 -8.12 -16.90 -2.72
N GLU A 273 -8.14 -17.90 -3.60
CA GLU A 273 -9.01 -19.09 -3.43
C GLU A 273 -8.70 -19.84 -2.13
N GLN A 274 -7.42 -20.00 -1.80
CA GLN A 274 -6.98 -20.67 -0.57
C GLN A 274 -7.39 -19.94 0.72
N LEU A 275 -7.77 -18.65 0.68
CA LEU A 275 -8.31 -17.97 1.86
C LEU A 275 -9.71 -18.44 2.27
N TYR A 276 -10.47 -19.06 1.34
CA TYR A 276 -11.76 -19.66 1.66
C TYR A 276 -11.66 -21.01 2.36
N GLU A 277 -10.45 -21.60 2.42
CA GLU A 277 -10.23 -22.91 3.02
C GLU A 277 -10.54 -22.96 4.51
N LYS A 278 -11.08 -24.09 4.97
CA LYS A 278 -11.44 -24.29 6.39
C LYS A 278 -10.19 -24.40 7.28
N ARG A 279 -9.09 -24.90 6.72
CA ARG A 279 -7.85 -25.18 7.48
C ARG A 279 -7.01 -23.91 7.64
N ALA A 280 -6.70 -23.56 8.89
CA ALA A 280 -5.91 -22.36 9.23
C ALA A 280 -4.52 -22.34 8.56
N THR A 281 -3.78 -23.46 8.59
CA THR A 281 -2.44 -23.52 7.98
C THR A 281 -2.45 -23.25 6.48
N THR A 282 -3.53 -23.59 5.77
CA THR A 282 -3.67 -23.30 4.34
C THR A 282 -3.90 -21.81 4.13
N ARG A 283 -4.81 -21.20 4.92
CA ARG A 283 -5.03 -19.75 4.87
C ARG A 283 -3.79 -18.95 5.27
N GLU A 284 -3.02 -19.41 6.27
CA GLU A 284 -1.75 -18.79 6.68
C GLU A 284 -0.73 -18.81 5.54
N SER A 285 -0.60 -19.95 4.83
CA SER A 285 0.26 -20.04 3.65
C SER A 285 -0.21 -19.09 2.54
N ALA A 286 -1.51 -19.02 2.30
CA ALA A 286 -2.08 -18.12 1.30
C ALA A 286 -1.85 -16.64 1.62
N LEU A 287 -2.07 -16.22 2.87
CA LEU A 287 -1.77 -14.86 3.32
C LEU A 287 -0.27 -14.53 3.16
N SER A 288 0.61 -15.47 3.50
CA SER A 288 2.05 -15.29 3.30
C SER A 288 2.39 -15.08 1.82
N THR A 289 1.79 -15.86 0.92
CA THR A 289 1.97 -15.69 -0.53
C THR A 289 1.46 -14.34 -1.00
N LEU A 290 0.25 -13.93 -0.57
CA LEU A 290 -0.32 -12.63 -0.93
C LEU A 290 0.52 -11.45 -0.44
N VAL A 291 1.05 -11.52 0.79
CA VAL A 291 1.99 -10.50 1.31
C VAL A 291 3.23 -10.40 0.43
N GLY A 292 3.79 -11.54 0.00
CA GLY A 292 4.95 -11.56 -0.89
C GLY A 292 4.66 -11.03 -2.30
N LEU A 293 3.49 -11.32 -2.85
CA LEU A 293 3.07 -10.83 -4.16
C LEU A 293 2.75 -9.33 -4.13
N MET A 294 1.97 -8.86 -3.15
CA MET A 294 1.65 -7.44 -3.01
C MET A 294 2.89 -6.59 -2.72
N ALA A 295 3.92 -7.15 -2.07
CA ALA A 295 5.21 -6.49 -1.87
C ALA A 295 5.95 -6.13 -3.18
N THR A 296 5.55 -6.72 -4.31
CA THR A 296 6.08 -6.39 -5.66
C THR A 296 5.29 -5.29 -6.37
N TYR A 297 4.36 -4.62 -5.67
CA TYR A 297 3.45 -3.60 -6.21
C TYR A 297 2.53 -4.15 -7.32
N ARG A 298 1.50 -4.90 -6.91
CA ARG A 298 0.47 -5.48 -7.80
C ARG A 298 -0.82 -4.65 -7.75
N TYR A 299 -0.80 -3.47 -8.36
CA TYR A 299 -1.93 -2.52 -8.31
C TYR A 299 -3.20 -3.09 -8.94
N ASP A 300 -3.13 -3.59 -10.17
CA ASP A 300 -4.30 -4.08 -10.92
C ASP A 300 -5.05 -5.18 -10.15
N ASP A 301 -4.31 -6.09 -9.52
CA ASP A 301 -4.89 -7.16 -8.71
C ASP A 301 -5.62 -6.68 -7.47
N CYS A 302 -5.05 -5.68 -6.78
CA CYS A 302 -5.64 -5.07 -5.62
C CYS A 302 -6.89 -4.28 -6.02
N ALA A 303 -6.79 -3.44 -7.04
CA ALA A 303 -7.89 -2.60 -7.51
C ALA A 303 -9.05 -3.44 -8.07
N PHE A 304 -8.77 -4.53 -8.79
CA PHE A 304 -9.81 -5.39 -9.35
C PHE A 304 -10.60 -6.17 -8.28
N ARG A 305 -9.96 -6.53 -7.16
CA ARG A 305 -10.54 -7.38 -6.10
C ARG A 305 -10.67 -6.66 -4.74
N GLU A 306 -10.74 -5.34 -4.74
CA GLU A 306 -10.74 -4.47 -3.54
C GLU A 306 -11.65 -5.00 -2.42
N ASP A 307 -12.96 -5.08 -2.68
CA ASP A 307 -13.94 -5.53 -1.69
C ASP A 307 -13.64 -6.96 -1.22
N THR A 308 -13.30 -7.85 -2.16
CA THR A 308 -13.07 -9.27 -1.84
C THR A 308 -11.86 -9.46 -0.95
N LEU A 309 -10.74 -8.82 -1.29
CA LEU A 309 -9.51 -8.88 -0.51
C LEU A 309 -9.72 -8.27 0.87
N THR A 310 -10.36 -7.11 0.95
CA THR A 310 -10.71 -6.44 2.21
C THR A 310 -11.52 -7.36 3.12
N GLN A 311 -12.62 -7.93 2.61
CA GLN A 311 -13.47 -8.83 3.40
C GLN A 311 -12.72 -10.09 3.85
N LEU A 312 -11.88 -10.66 3.00
CA LEU A 312 -11.08 -11.85 3.33
C LEU A 312 -10.03 -11.53 4.42
N PHE A 313 -9.32 -10.42 4.31
CA PHE A 313 -8.33 -10.01 5.30
C PHE A 313 -8.97 -9.66 6.64
N LEU A 314 -10.05 -8.88 6.66
CA LEU A 314 -10.80 -8.58 7.90
C LEU A 314 -11.36 -9.85 8.54
N THR A 315 -11.83 -10.78 7.71
CA THR A 315 -12.32 -12.08 8.17
C THR A 315 -11.21 -12.92 8.80
N SER A 316 -10.04 -13.01 8.16
CA SER A 316 -8.87 -13.71 8.70
C SER A 316 -8.30 -13.01 9.94
N LEU A 317 -8.37 -11.69 10.03
CA LEU A 317 -7.98 -10.93 11.21
C LEU A 317 -8.91 -11.21 12.40
N ARG A 318 -10.22 -11.31 12.14
CA ARG A 318 -11.25 -11.59 13.16
C ARG A 318 -11.22 -13.03 13.67
N ARG A 319 -11.05 -14.02 12.77
CA ARG A 319 -11.08 -15.46 13.13
C ARG A 319 -9.71 -16.06 13.43
N GLY A 320 -8.66 -15.42 12.91
CA GLY A 320 -7.31 -15.94 12.93
C GLY A 320 -6.73 -15.98 14.34
N LYS A 321 -5.81 -16.91 14.55
CA LYS A 321 -4.94 -16.91 15.73
C LYS A 321 -3.75 -15.99 15.47
N GLU A 322 -2.69 -16.12 16.26
CA GLU A 322 -1.50 -15.26 16.18
C GLU A 322 -0.93 -15.08 14.77
N THR A 323 -0.50 -16.15 14.12
CA THR A 323 0.15 -16.10 12.79
C THR A 323 -0.79 -15.61 11.70
N GLU A 324 -1.99 -16.20 11.62
CA GLU A 324 -3.01 -15.80 10.64
C GLU A 324 -3.42 -14.33 10.80
N ALA A 325 -3.68 -13.86 12.03
CA ALA A 325 -4.09 -12.48 12.28
C ALA A 325 -2.96 -11.48 11.98
N CYS A 326 -1.70 -11.79 12.34
CA CYS A 326 -0.56 -10.94 12.00
C CYS A 326 -0.35 -10.83 10.48
N LEU A 327 -0.45 -11.95 9.76
CA LEU A 327 -0.33 -11.95 8.29
C LEU A 327 -1.51 -11.23 7.64
N ALA A 328 -2.73 -11.39 8.15
CA ALA A 328 -3.90 -10.68 7.65
C ALA A 328 -3.81 -9.17 7.88
N ALA A 329 -3.31 -8.73 9.05
CA ALA A 329 -3.04 -7.32 9.33
C ALA A 329 -2.01 -6.74 8.35
N LYS A 330 -0.95 -7.51 8.08
CA LYS A 330 0.09 -7.12 7.13
C LYS A 330 -0.43 -7.05 5.69
N ALA A 331 -1.24 -8.03 5.28
CA ALA A 331 -1.86 -8.08 3.97
C ALA A 331 -2.83 -6.91 3.77
N LEU A 332 -3.66 -6.58 4.77
CA LEU A 332 -4.59 -5.45 4.73
C LEU A 332 -3.86 -4.10 4.56
N GLY A 333 -2.80 -3.86 5.33
CA GLY A 333 -2.05 -2.62 5.20
C GLY A 333 -1.27 -2.53 3.89
N LEU A 334 -0.73 -3.64 3.36
CA LEU A 334 -0.14 -3.67 2.02
C LEU A 334 -1.16 -3.43 0.92
N HIS A 335 -2.37 -3.97 1.05
CA HIS A 335 -3.47 -3.76 0.12
C HIS A 335 -3.80 -2.26 0.01
N VAL A 336 -4.02 -1.59 1.14
CA VAL A 336 -4.28 -0.14 1.18
C VAL A 336 -3.06 0.69 0.75
N THR A 337 -1.85 0.27 1.10
CA THR A 337 -0.62 0.92 0.60
C THR A 337 -0.49 0.82 -0.92
N THR A 338 -0.97 -0.27 -1.52
CA THR A 338 -0.94 -0.49 -2.96
C THR A 338 -2.02 0.34 -3.67
N LEU A 339 -3.23 0.40 -3.12
CA LEU A 339 -4.34 1.21 -3.65
C LEU A 339 -4.08 2.71 -3.58
N GLY A 340 -3.26 3.17 -2.63
CA GLY A 340 -2.96 4.58 -2.42
C GLY A 340 -4.13 5.35 -1.80
N ALA A 341 -4.01 6.68 -1.76
CA ALA A 341 -5.08 7.56 -1.26
C ALA A 341 -6.25 7.57 -2.26
N SER A 342 -7.31 6.85 -1.93
CA SER A 342 -8.48 6.65 -2.79
C SER A 342 -9.73 6.39 -1.95
N ASN A 343 -10.92 6.58 -2.54
CA ASN A 343 -12.20 6.28 -1.88
C ASN A 343 -12.28 4.84 -1.36
N ALA A 344 -11.59 3.92 -2.03
CA ALA A 344 -11.42 2.54 -1.61
C ALA A 344 -10.73 2.45 -0.24
N SER A 345 -9.54 3.04 -0.14
CA SER A 345 -8.76 3.08 1.10
C SER A 345 -9.50 3.75 2.27
N GLU A 346 -10.28 4.79 1.99
CA GLU A 346 -11.16 5.43 2.99
C GLU A 346 -12.26 4.48 3.49
N GLY A 347 -12.93 3.77 2.57
CA GLY A 347 -13.93 2.76 2.91
C GLY A 347 -13.35 1.62 3.75
N ILE A 348 -12.16 1.15 3.38
CA ILE A 348 -11.43 0.09 4.09
C ILE A 348 -11.06 0.54 5.51
N TYR A 349 -10.57 1.78 5.69
CA TYR A 349 -10.26 2.31 7.02
C TYR A 349 -11.50 2.33 7.93
N ARG A 350 -12.62 2.87 7.43
CA ARG A 350 -13.89 2.94 8.18
C ARG A 350 -14.45 1.57 8.55
N GLU A 351 -14.26 0.57 7.70
CA GLU A 351 -14.69 -0.80 8.00
C GLU A 351 -13.75 -1.52 8.98
N ALA A 352 -12.44 -1.29 8.86
CA ALA A 352 -11.43 -1.96 9.66
C ALA A 352 -11.36 -1.42 11.10
N GLU A 353 -11.51 -0.11 11.30
CA GLU A 353 -11.31 0.57 12.59
C GLU A 353 -12.14 -0.07 13.75
N PRO A 354 -13.46 -0.33 13.61
CA PRO A 354 -14.25 -0.96 14.68
C PRO A 354 -13.79 -2.38 15.05
N LEU A 355 -13.07 -3.06 14.15
CA LEU A 355 -12.46 -4.36 14.42
C LEU A 355 -11.08 -4.22 15.08
N LEU A 356 -10.27 -3.27 14.61
CA LEU A 356 -8.89 -3.07 15.06
C LEU A 356 -8.81 -2.47 16.47
N GLU A 357 -9.64 -1.48 16.80
CA GLU A 357 -9.62 -0.82 18.11
C GLU A 357 -9.76 -1.81 19.29
N PRO A 358 -10.79 -2.66 19.38
CA PRO A 358 -10.93 -3.59 20.50
C PRO A 358 -9.79 -4.62 20.53
N MET A 359 -9.28 -5.04 19.37
CA MET A 359 -8.15 -5.96 19.29
C MET A 359 -6.86 -5.33 19.83
N LEU A 360 -6.64 -4.04 19.57
CA LEU A 360 -5.49 -3.30 20.08
C LEU A 360 -5.57 -3.04 21.59
N LEU A 361 -6.74 -2.65 22.08
CA LEU A 361 -6.93 -2.21 23.47
C LEU A 361 -7.12 -3.38 24.45
N THR A 362 -7.90 -4.40 24.06
CA THR A 362 -8.31 -5.50 24.94
C THR A 362 -7.69 -6.84 24.55
N GLY A 363 -6.95 -6.90 23.44
CA GLY A 363 -6.28 -8.10 22.97
C GLY A 363 -5.30 -8.67 24.01
N LYS A 364 -5.17 -10.00 24.01
CA LYS A 364 -4.24 -10.72 24.91
C LYS A 364 -2.89 -11.01 24.26
N ASN A 365 -2.87 -11.19 22.94
CA ASN A 365 -1.67 -11.57 22.22
C ASN A 365 -0.86 -10.31 21.84
N ALA A 366 0.35 -10.18 22.38
CA ALA A 366 1.19 -9.02 22.15
C ALA A 366 1.61 -8.86 20.68
N ALA A 367 1.93 -9.96 19.98
CA ALA A 367 2.32 -9.91 18.57
C ALA A 367 1.19 -9.41 17.68
N VAL A 368 -0.04 -9.91 17.91
CA VAL A 368 -1.23 -9.44 17.18
C VAL A 368 -1.49 -7.96 17.47
N ARG A 369 -1.35 -7.52 18.73
CA ARG A 369 -1.54 -6.11 19.09
C ARG A 369 -0.52 -5.18 18.42
N VAL A 370 0.74 -5.61 18.29
CA VAL A 370 1.75 -4.87 17.53
C VAL A 370 1.33 -4.75 16.07
N ALA A 371 0.99 -5.87 15.42
CA ALA A 371 0.55 -5.86 14.02
C ALA A 371 -0.72 -5.01 13.80
N VAL A 372 -1.65 -5.03 14.76
CA VAL A 372 -2.87 -4.20 14.74
C VAL A 372 -2.55 -2.72 14.92
N ALA A 373 -1.62 -2.35 15.81
CA ALA A 373 -1.18 -0.97 15.96
C ALA A 373 -0.56 -0.44 14.67
N ASP A 374 0.26 -1.27 14.00
CA ASP A 374 0.90 -0.88 12.75
C ASP A 374 -0.09 -0.73 11.60
N VAL A 375 -0.99 -1.71 11.40
CA VAL A 375 -1.99 -1.60 10.34
C VAL A 375 -2.97 -0.46 10.60
N LEU A 376 -3.38 -0.19 11.84
CA LEU A 376 -4.24 0.96 12.16
C LEU A 376 -3.55 2.27 11.78
N SER A 377 -2.26 2.40 12.09
CA SER A 377 -1.47 3.59 11.76
C SER A 377 -1.32 3.78 10.24
N ILE A 378 -1.09 2.70 9.49
CA ILE A 378 -1.00 2.73 8.02
C ILE A 378 -2.35 3.06 7.38
N LEU A 379 -3.43 2.40 7.81
CA LEU A 379 -4.77 2.66 7.27
C LEU A 379 -5.23 4.09 7.58
N CYS A 380 -4.97 4.59 8.78
CA CYS A 380 -5.28 5.96 9.15
C CYS A 380 -4.49 6.96 8.31
N PHE A 381 -3.17 6.75 8.12
CA PHE A 381 -2.34 7.65 7.33
C PHE A 381 -2.78 7.76 5.86
N ILE A 382 -3.29 6.67 5.27
CA ILE A 382 -3.65 6.61 3.84
C ILE A 382 -5.13 6.91 3.61
N GLY A 383 -6.01 6.44 4.50
CA GLY A 383 -7.46 6.42 4.31
C GLY A 383 -8.24 7.38 5.20
N SER A 384 -7.60 8.21 6.05
CA SER A 384 -8.33 9.23 6.80
C SER A 384 -8.74 10.40 5.91
N GLU A 385 -10.01 10.80 5.93
CA GLU A 385 -10.54 11.93 5.16
C GLU A 385 -10.19 13.28 5.81
N GLY A 386 -9.90 13.28 7.12
CA GLY A 386 -9.59 14.50 7.84
C GLY A 386 -8.99 14.28 9.21
N SER A 387 -8.56 15.40 9.82
CA SER A 387 -7.80 15.39 11.07
C SER A 387 -8.57 14.80 12.25
N ALA A 388 -9.90 14.78 12.24
CA ALA A 388 -10.71 14.19 13.31
C ALA A 388 -10.55 12.67 13.39
N GLU A 389 -10.53 11.98 12.24
CA GLU A 389 -10.30 10.54 12.16
C GLU A 389 -8.84 10.23 12.58
N THR A 390 -7.88 11.05 12.13
CA THR A 390 -6.48 10.95 12.56
C THR A 390 -6.32 11.08 14.08
N LEU A 391 -6.92 12.11 14.68
CA LEU A 391 -6.89 12.34 16.12
C LEU A 391 -7.57 11.21 16.90
N HIS A 392 -8.64 10.61 16.36
CA HIS A 392 -9.29 9.46 16.96
C HIS A 392 -8.35 8.24 17.01
N SER A 393 -7.73 7.89 15.87
CA SER A 393 -6.72 6.83 15.80
C SER A 393 -5.52 7.09 16.72
N MET A 394 -5.05 8.34 16.77
CA MET A 394 -3.99 8.74 17.71
C MET A 394 -4.41 8.58 19.17
N HIS A 395 -5.63 8.97 19.54
CA HIS A 395 -6.15 8.77 20.89
C HIS A 395 -6.24 7.27 21.25
N THR A 396 -6.64 6.43 20.30
CA THR A 396 -6.66 4.97 20.47
C THR A 396 -5.26 4.40 20.71
N LEU A 397 -4.26 4.81 19.94
CA LEU A 397 -2.85 4.46 20.18
C LEU A 397 -2.37 4.98 21.54
N TRP A 398 -2.72 6.21 21.90
CA TRP A 398 -2.33 6.82 23.17
C TRP A 398 -2.88 6.09 24.39
N ARG A 399 -4.10 5.54 24.31
CA ARG A 399 -4.66 4.67 25.36
C ARG A 399 -3.80 3.44 25.63
N VAL A 400 -3.17 2.88 24.60
CA VAL A 400 -2.20 1.78 24.74
C VAL A 400 -0.94 2.25 25.46
N VAL A 401 -0.44 3.43 25.11
CA VAL A 401 0.72 4.05 25.76
C VAL A 401 0.45 4.27 27.27
N MET A 402 -0.71 4.84 27.61
CA MET A 402 -1.16 5.01 29.00
C MET A 402 -1.28 3.69 29.76
N ALA A 403 -1.75 2.62 29.10
CA ALA A 403 -1.78 1.29 29.69
C ALA A 403 -0.37 0.72 29.91
N GLY A 404 0.55 1.01 28.99
CA GLY A 404 1.97 0.69 29.09
C GLY A 404 2.66 1.34 30.28
N TRP A 405 2.39 2.62 30.51
CA TRP A 405 2.88 3.36 31.67
C TRP A 405 2.43 2.72 32.99
N LYS A 406 1.18 2.25 33.06
CA LYS A 406 0.67 1.47 34.21
C LYS A 406 1.18 0.03 34.28
N HIS A 407 2.20 -0.31 33.48
CA HIS A 407 2.76 -1.66 33.32
C HIS A 407 1.72 -2.74 32.94
N ALA A 408 0.61 -2.34 32.32
CA ALA A 408 -0.48 -3.22 31.92
C ALA A 408 -0.39 -3.68 30.46
N ALA A 409 0.53 -3.12 29.67
CA ALA A 409 0.81 -3.53 28.30
C ALA A 409 2.27 -3.96 28.13
N ALA A 410 2.52 -4.93 27.25
CA ALA A 410 3.86 -5.39 26.91
C ALA A 410 4.65 -4.26 26.23
N SER A 411 5.95 -4.15 26.51
CA SER A 411 6.76 -3.04 26.02
C SER A 411 6.78 -2.93 24.50
N ALA A 412 6.86 -4.05 23.78
CA ALA A 412 6.78 -4.07 22.30
C ALA A 412 5.49 -3.42 21.76
N VAL A 413 4.35 -3.62 22.43
CA VAL A 413 3.06 -3.04 22.04
C VAL A 413 3.05 -1.53 22.29
N VAL A 414 3.63 -1.10 23.41
CA VAL A 414 3.78 0.33 23.75
C VAL A 414 4.68 1.03 22.74
N THR A 415 5.81 0.42 22.39
CA THR A 415 6.74 0.94 21.38
C THR A 415 6.07 1.07 20.02
N ALA A 416 5.34 0.05 19.56
CA ALA A 416 4.60 0.11 18.30
C ALA A 416 3.55 1.23 18.32
N ALA A 417 2.79 1.35 19.41
CA ALA A 417 1.80 2.41 19.57
C ALA A 417 2.42 3.82 19.60
N LEU A 418 3.56 4.01 20.27
CA LEU A 418 4.29 5.28 20.28
C LEU A 418 4.83 5.65 18.90
N ARG A 419 5.40 4.69 18.17
CA ARG A 419 5.90 4.92 16.80
C ARG A 419 4.77 5.24 15.83
N GLY A 420 3.65 4.51 15.91
CA GLY A 420 2.44 4.80 15.15
C GLY A 420 1.85 6.17 15.49
N TRP A 421 1.83 6.54 16.78
CA TRP A 421 1.36 7.85 17.24
C TRP A 421 2.25 8.98 16.72
N ALA A 422 3.58 8.85 16.81
CA ALA A 422 4.52 9.83 16.28
C ALA A 422 4.43 9.93 14.75
N PHE A 423 4.23 8.80 14.06
CA PHE A 423 4.01 8.77 12.62
C PHE A 423 2.75 9.55 12.22
N LEU A 424 1.61 9.32 12.88
CA LEU A 424 0.38 10.06 12.63
C LEU A 424 0.45 11.53 13.04
N LEU A 425 1.23 11.88 14.08
CA LEU A 425 1.44 13.27 14.47
C LEU A 425 2.04 14.10 13.32
N THR A 426 2.80 13.48 12.41
CA THR A 426 3.37 14.18 11.24
C THR A 426 2.32 14.67 10.24
N THR A 427 1.09 14.15 10.29
CA THR A 427 -0.02 14.60 9.42
C THR A 427 -0.99 15.56 10.12
N VAL A 428 -0.85 15.78 11.43
CA VAL A 428 -1.71 16.68 12.18
C VAL A 428 -1.34 18.15 11.89
N PRO A 429 -2.30 19.00 11.49
CA PRO A 429 -2.04 20.42 11.28
C PRO A 429 -1.61 21.13 12.57
N THR A 430 -0.65 22.05 12.48
CA THR A 430 -0.09 22.78 13.63
C THR A 430 -1.11 23.53 14.48
N HIS A 431 -2.23 23.99 13.90
CA HIS A 431 -3.29 24.68 14.64
C HIS A 431 -4.06 23.77 15.63
N GLN A 432 -3.92 22.45 15.51
CA GLN A 432 -4.53 21.48 16.43
C GLN A 432 -3.56 21.06 17.54
N LEU A 433 -2.29 21.48 17.45
CA LEU A 433 -1.26 21.24 18.45
C LEU A 433 -1.21 22.43 19.42
N ASP A 434 -2.32 22.68 20.11
CA ASP A 434 -2.39 23.73 21.13
C ASP A 434 -1.54 23.38 22.37
N SER A 435 -1.30 24.37 23.23
CA SER A 435 -0.50 24.17 24.45
C SER A 435 -1.05 23.04 25.31
N HIS A 436 -2.37 22.91 25.40
CA HIS A 436 -3.02 21.84 26.14
C HIS A 436 -2.73 20.46 25.56
N PHE A 437 -2.78 20.30 24.24
CA PHE A 437 -2.39 19.06 23.57
C PHE A 437 -0.95 18.70 23.90
N VAL A 438 -0.02 19.66 23.79
CA VAL A 438 1.40 19.41 24.05
C VAL A 438 1.65 19.03 25.51
N GLU A 439 1.12 19.80 26.46
CA GLU A 439 1.28 19.55 27.91
C GLU A 439 0.74 18.17 28.32
N THR A 440 -0.43 17.78 27.79
CA THR A 440 -1.07 16.49 28.11
C THR A 440 -0.21 15.29 27.70
N HIS A 441 0.51 15.39 26.58
CA HIS A 441 1.33 14.29 26.07
C HIS A 441 2.76 14.33 26.60
N LEU A 442 3.33 15.53 26.78
CA LEU A 442 4.72 15.73 27.17
C LEU A 442 5.04 15.15 28.55
N GLY A 443 4.18 15.35 29.55
CA GLY A 443 4.39 14.82 30.90
C GLY A 443 4.47 13.28 30.93
N LEU A 444 3.60 12.59 30.19
CA LEU A 444 3.67 11.13 30.08
C LEU A 444 4.93 10.67 29.33
N LEU A 445 5.29 11.33 28.22
CA LEU A 445 6.50 10.98 27.46
C LEU A 445 7.76 11.15 28.33
N ALA A 446 7.83 12.21 29.13
CA ALA A 446 8.90 12.43 30.10
C ALA A 446 9.01 11.28 31.12
N GLN A 447 7.88 10.80 31.62
CA GLN A 447 7.86 9.63 32.52
C GLN A 447 8.30 8.34 31.81
N LEU A 448 7.94 8.15 30.53
CA LEU A 448 8.38 6.99 29.75
C LEU A 448 9.89 6.98 29.48
N LEU A 449 10.56 8.15 29.43
CA LEU A 449 12.03 8.26 29.38
C LEU A 449 12.73 7.66 30.62
N ASN A 450 12.02 7.55 31.75
CA ASN A 450 12.53 6.93 32.98
C ASN A 450 12.32 5.41 33.03
N GLY A 451 11.61 4.84 32.05
CA GLY A 451 11.38 3.40 31.93
C GLY A 451 12.64 2.55 31.78
N GLY A 452 12.52 1.24 32.02
CA GLY A 452 13.64 0.30 31.88
C GLY A 452 13.89 -0.20 30.46
N ASP A 453 12.89 -0.11 29.58
CA ASP A 453 12.97 -0.60 28.20
C ASP A 453 13.64 0.45 27.29
N VAL A 454 14.57 0.01 26.45
CA VAL A 454 15.35 0.92 25.58
C VAL A 454 14.53 1.36 24.37
N ASP A 455 13.70 0.48 23.83
CA ASP A 455 12.90 0.78 22.64
C ASP A 455 11.76 1.74 22.97
N VAL A 456 11.12 1.55 24.14
CA VAL A 456 10.09 2.47 24.63
C VAL A 456 10.67 3.87 24.84
N ARG A 457 11.87 3.96 25.44
CA ARG A 457 12.56 5.24 25.65
C ARG A 457 12.96 5.90 24.35
N GLY A 458 13.49 5.14 23.39
CA GLY A 458 13.82 5.65 22.06
C GLY A 458 12.59 6.23 21.35
N ALA A 459 11.49 5.49 21.33
CA ALA A 459 10.23 5.94 20.72
C ALA A 459 9.63 7.16 21.45
N ALA A 460 9.69 7.22 22.78
CA ALA A 460 9.26 8.38 23.54
C ALA A 460 10.14 9.61 23.25
N GLY A 461 11.46 9.43 23.13
CA GLY A 461 12.38 10.51 22.75
C GLY A 461 12.13 11.05 21.35
N GLU A 462 11.87 10.18 20.37
CA GLU A 462 11.46 10.57 19.01
C GLU A 462 10.16 11.38 19.03
N ALA A 463 9.15 10.94 19.80
CA ALA A 463 7.89 11.65 19.96
C ALA A 463 8.06 13.02 20.62
N ILE A 464 8.93 13.15 21.64
CA ILE A 464 9.25 14.43 22.28
C ILE A 464 9.93 15.37 21.29
N ALA A 465 10.93 14.89 20.54
CA ALA A 465 11.60 15.71 19.54
C ALA A 465 10.63 16.18 18.45
N LEU A 466 9.70 15.32 18.02
CA LEU A 466 8.69 15.71 17.05
C LEU A 466 7.71 16.75 17.60
N LEU A 467 7.24 16.60 18.84
CA LEU A 467 6.42 17.61 19.51
C LEU A 467 7.17 18.95 19.65
N TRP A 468 8.47 18.89 19.92
CA TRP A 468 9.32 20.08 20.00
C TRP A 468 9.37 20.84 18.67
N GLU A 469 9.58 20.12 17.57
CA GLU A 469 9.64 20.70 16.22
C GLU A 469 8.28 21.19 15.72
N MET A 470 7.23 20.37 15.90
CA MET A 470 5.88 20.66 15.38
C MET A 470 5.09 21.66 16.23
N GLY A 471 5.30 21.66 17.55
CA GLY A 471 4.63 22.54 18.51
C GLY A 471 5.34 23.88 18.72
N ASP A 472 6.44 24.14 17.99
CA ASP A 472 7.33 25.29 18.15
C ASP A 472 7.64 25.63 19.63
N LEU A 473 7.96 24.58 20.40
CA LEU A 473 8.36 24.71 21.81
C LEU A 473 9.66 25.52 21.98
N SER A 474 10.38 25.74 20.88
CA SER A 474 11.57 26.60 20.82
C SER A 474 11.28 28.08 21.05
N SER A 475 10.03 28.52 20.85
CA SER A 475 9.59 29.92 20.95
C SER A 475 9.00 30.30 22.32
N LEU A 476 8.83 29.34 23.24
CA LEU A 476 8.26 29.62 24.56
C LEU A 476 9.25 30.43 25.41
N PRO A 477 8.79 31.50 26.11
CA PRO A 477 9.67 32.33 26.92
C PRO A 477 10.33 31.48 28.01
N GLU A 478 11.65 31.40 27.96
CA GLU A 478 12.50 30.76 28.96
C GLU A 478 12.09 31.27 30.35
N SER A 479 11.63 30.38 31.23
CA SER A 479 11.33 30.74 32.61
C SER A 479 12.57 31.41 33.24
N PRO A 480 12.45 32.57 33.91
CA PRO A 480 13.59 33.30 34.43
C PRO A 480 14.40 32.41 35.37
N ARG A 481 15.64 32.08 35.00
CA ARG A 481 16.57 31.38 35.90
C ARG A 481 16.67 32.17 37.21
N PRO A 482 16.47 31.56 38.40
CA PRO A 482 16.82 32.23 39.63
C PRO A 482 18.33 32.53 39.60
N PRO A 483 18.76 33.73 40.01
CA PRO A 483 20.18 34.07 40.01
C PRO A 483 20.94 33.08 40.87
N PRO A 484 22.18 32.70 40.49
CA PRO A 484 22.98 31.77 41.27
C PRO A 484 23.11 32.30 42.70
N SER A 485 22.67 31.50 43.66
CA SER A 485 22.87 31.79 45.08
C SER A 485 24.36 31.97 45.33
N THR A 486 24.76 33.20 45.60
CA THR A 486 26.10 33.56 46.03
C THR A 486 26.42 32.77 47.29
N ARG A 487 27.17 31.68 47.13
CA ARG A 487 27.87 31.01 48.22
C ARG A 487 28.79 32.04 48.87
N GLN A 488 28.43 32.48 50.08
CA GLN A 488 29.34 33.24 50.94
C GLN A 488 30.61 32.40 51.17
N PRO A 489 31.81 32.93 50.89
CA PRO A 489 33.02 32.30 51.37
C PRO A 489 33.24 32.69 52.84
N ASN A 490 33.37 31.68 53.68
CA ASN A 490 33.80 31.81 55.07
C ASN A 490 35.08 32.64 55.17
N SER A 491 35.05 33.66 56.02
CA SER A 491 36.22 34.43 56.46
C SER A 491 37.19 33.54 57.26
N LEU A 492 38.50 33.68 57.01
CA LEU A 492 39.56 33.95 58.02
C LEU A 492 40.95 33.52 57.50
N ALA A 493 41.69 34.47 56.92
CA ALA A 493 43.16 34.58 56.93
C ALA A 493 43.52 35.92 56.21
N ALA A 494 43.63 37.02 56.94
CA ALA A 494 44.87 37.54 57.54
C ALA A 494 45.78 38.33 56.56
N LEU A 495 45.79 39.65 56.81
CA LEU A 495 46.95 40.57 56.81
C LEU A 495 47.54 41.08 55.48
N ALA A 496 47.27 42.36 55.21
CA ALA A 496 48.24 43.48 55.24
C ALA A 496 48.37 44.35 53.97
N VAL A 497 47.90 45.61 54.12
CA VAL A 497 48.57 46.89 53.78
C VAL A 497 48.69 47.32 52.30
N GLY A 498 48.13 48.51 52.01
CA GLY A 498 48.80 49.53 51.19
C GLY A 498 48.04 50.03 49.94
N THR A 499 47.36 51.17 50.05
CA THR A 499 46.93 52.03 48.91
C THR A 499 48.04 53.03 48.54
N PRO A 500 47.83 53.94 47.55
CA PRO A 500 48.00 53.83 46.09
C PRO A 500 49.14 54.79 45.63
N PRO A 501 49.36 55.25 44.35
CA PRO A 501 48.43 56.12 43.60
C PRO A 501 48.56 56.17 42.04
N THR A 502 47.67 56.97 41.43
CA THR A 502 47.86 57.86 40.24
C THR A 502 48.03 57.33 38.81
N SER A 503 47.08 57.76 37.97
CA SER A 503 47.18 57.93 36.50
C SER A 503 47.80 59.31 36.16
N PRO A 504 48.32 59.51 34.94
CA PRO A 504 47.89 60.69 34.17
C PRO A 504 47.70 60.49 32.64
N ALA A 505 46.57 61.01 32.16
CA ALA A 505 46.38 62.04 31.13
C ALA A 505 46.95 61.98 29.68
N ALA A 506 46.07 62.46 28.77
CA ALA A 506 46.29 63.28 27.55
C ALA A 506 46.66 62.55 26.23
N LYS A 507 46.22 62.96 25.02
CA LYS A 507 45.69 64.23 24.49
C LYS A 507 45.04 63.98 23.10
N GLY A 508 44.15 64.87 22.68
CA GLY A 508 43.24 64.76 21.52
C GLY A 508 43.72 65.30 20.14
N PRO A 509 42.81 65.81 19.28
CA PRO A 509 42.77 65.65 17.81
C PRO A 509 43.18 66.95 17.03
N PRO A 510 42.87 67.23 15.73
CA PRO A 510 41.49 67.54 15.22
C PRO A 510 41.19 67.43 13.67
N ALA A 511 39.92 67.74 13.32
CA ALA A 511 39.42 68.57 12.18
C ALA A 511 38.82 67.95 10.87
N ALA A 512 37.64 68.48 10.49
CA ALA A 512 36.81 68.32 9.25
C ALA A 512 37.21 69.36 8.15
N PRO A 513 36.47 69.76 7.05
CA PRO A 513 35.01 69.71 6.75
C PRO A 513 34.53 69.61 5.24
N PHE A 514 33.20 69.77 5.03
CA PHE A 514 32.42 70.30 3.85
C PHE A 514 31.74 69.38 2.80
N GLY A 515 30.43 69.67 2.55
CA GLY A 515 29.75 69.54 1.24
C GLY A 515 28.32 68.90 1.21
N SER A 516 27.27 69.68 0.91
CA SER A 516 25.84 69.28 0.69
C SER A 516 25.51 69.13 -0.83
N PRO A 517 24.24 69.11 -1.35
CA PRO A 517 22.90 68.62 -0.90
C PRO A 517 22.04 67.89 -2.00
N GLY A 518 20.81 67.46 -1.66
CA GLY A 518 19.66 67.28 -2.59
C GLY A 518 19.02 65.88 -2.56
N ALA A 519 17.70 65.65 -2.65
CA ALA A 519 16.50 66.48 -2.81
C ALA A 519 15.25 65.62 -2.49
N ALA A 520 14.20 66.25 -1.93
CA ALA A 520 12.74 66.14 -2.22
C ALA A 520 12.08 64.73 -2.32
N THR A 521 10.87 64.43 -1.84
CA THR A 521 9.62 65.19 -1.71
C THR A 521 8.61 64.43 -0.81
N ASN A 522 7.82 65.21 -0.06
CA ASN A 522 6.38 65.09 0.26
C ASN A 522 5.82 63.75 0.82
N GLY A 523 5.05 63.70 1.91
CA GLY A 523 4.44 64.76 2.70
C GLY A 523 3.13 64.29 3.33
N ALA A 524 2.96 64.58 4.62
CA ALA A 524 1.73 65.00 5.34
C ALA A 524 0.49 64.09 5.29
N ALA A 525 -0.34 63.91 6.32
CA ALA A 525 -0.54 64.46 7.66
C ALA A 525 -1.49 63.46 8.38
N ALA A 526 -1.31 63.09 9.65
CA ALA A 526 -1.76 63.79 10.88
C ALA A 526 -3.29 64.08 10.87
N ALA A 527 -4.09 63.89 11.91
CA ALA A 527 -3.98 63.47 13.30
C ALA A 527 -5.42 63.20 13.79
N ALA A 528 -5.67 62.17 14.61
CA ALA A 528 -5.96 62.24 16.05
C ALA A 528 -7.36 62.76 16.48
N GLY A 529 -7.93 62.07 17.48
CA GLY A 529 -9.05 62.50 18.32
C GLY A 529 -10.08 61.39 18.53
N SER A 530 -9.85 60.43 19.44
CA SER A 530 -10.25 60.47 20.86
C SER A 530 -11.75 60.27 21.12
N GLY A 531 -12.12 59.29 21.93
CA GLY A 531 -13.46 59.21 22.52
C GLY A 531 -13.83 57.83 23.08
N SER A 532 -13.51 57.62 24.35
CA SER A 532 -14.01 56.57 25.24
C SER A 532 -15.54 56.49 25.33
N VAL A 533 -16.09 55.31 25.68
CA VAL A 533 -17.03 55.04 26.80
C VAL A 533 -17.66 53.63 26.63
N GLN A 534 -17.86 52.95 27.76
CA GLN A 534 -18.28 51.56 27.97
C GLN A 534 -19.82 51.43 28.20
N PRO A 535 -20.38 50.28 28.63
CA PRO A 535 -21.43 49.45 28.00
C PRO A 535 -22.88 49.77 28.45
N PRO A 536 -23.92 48.95 28.11
CA PRO A 536 -24.44 47.97 29.10
C PRO A 536 -25.14 46.71 28.53
N ALA A 537 -25.73 45.93 29.45
CA ALA A 537 -26.18 44.55 29.40
C ALA A 537 -27.69 44.30 29.10
N ALA A 538 -28.01 43.00 28.95
CA ALA A 538 -29.23 42.27 29.35
C ALA A 538 -30.49 42.21 28.45
N GLY A 539 -30.92 40.96 28.20
CA GLY A 539 -32.33 40.53 28.19
C GLY A 539 -32.98 40.30 26.82
N THR A 540 -33.50 39.08 26.58
CA THR A 540 -34.94 38.77 26.30
C THR A 540 -35.10 37.37 25.64
N GLN A 541 -35.86 36.47 26.28
CA GLN A 541 -36.63 35.34 25.71
C GLN A 541 -38.14 35.72 25.78
N PRO A 542 -39.13 34.91 25.34
CA PRO A 542 -39.38 34.05 24.17
C PRO A 542 -40.74 34.44 23.49
N PRO A 543 -41.42 33.63 22.60
CA PRO A 543 -42.37 32.56 23.02
C PRO A 543 -42.39 31.34 22.04
N ALA A 544 -42.62 30.07 22.42
CA ALA A 544 -43.77 29.33 22.98
C ALA A 544 -44.75 28.68 21.95
N ALA A 545 -44.88 27.34 22.08
CA ALA A 545 -46.10 26.50 22.10
C ALA A 545 -46.54 25.65 20.89
N GLY A 546 -46.75 24.35 21.21
CA GLY A 546 -47.71 23.41 20.59
C GLY A 546 -47.09 22.11 20.06
N ALA A 547 -47.49 20.87 20.39
CA ALA A 547 -48.27 20.25 21.47
C ALA A 547 -48.31 18.70 21.21
N GLN A 548 -48.07 17.87 22.25
CA GLN A 548 -48.67 16.55 22.65
C GLN A 548 -48.90 15.41 21.61
N LYS A 549 -48.76 14.10 21.91
CA LYS A 549 -49.49 13.30 22.95
C LYS A 549 -48.92 11.84 23.07
N VAL A 550 -48.37 11.39 24.21
CA VAL A 550 -48.88 10.45 25.28
C VAL A 550 -48.54 8.93 25.18
N SER A 551 -47.73 8.49 26.17
CA SER A 551 -47.58 7.29 27.08
C SER A 551 -48.57 6.07 27.03
N PRO A 552 -48.38 4.93 27.80
CA PRO A 552 -47.59 4.73 29.05
C PRO A 552 -46.97 3.32 29.41
N SER A 553 -46.35 3.28 30.61
CA SER A 553 -45.97 2.15 31.53
C SER A 553 -44.45 1.89 31.64
N GLY A 554 -43.78 1.70 32.80
CA GLY A 554 -44.10 1.79 34.23
C GLY A 554 -42.87 1.35 35.08
N ARG A 555 -42.79 1.85 36.33
CA ARG A 555 -41.97 1.40 37.50
C ARG A 555 -40.60 2.08 37.79
N PRO A 556 -40.33 2.58 39.03
CA PRO A 556 -39.08 3.26 39.42
C PRO A 556 -38.07 2.35 40.17
N PRO A 557 -36.76 2.71 40.25
CA PRO A 557 -35.78 2.04 41.11
C PRO A 557 -35.56 2.71 42.48
N LEU A 558 -35.09 1.89 43.42
CA LEU A 558 -34.93 2.08 44.88
C LEU A 558 -33.65 2.85 45.31
N PRO A 559 -33.59 3.38 46.55
CA PRO A 559 -32.44 4.12 47.10
C PRO A 559 -31.34 3.21 47.72
N ARG A 560 -30.09 3.71 47.71
CA ARG A 560 -28.88 3.08 48.30
C ARG A 560 -28.88 3.17 49.85
N PRO A 561 -28.39 2.13 50.57
CA PRO A 561 -28.19 2.19 52.02
C PRO A 561 -26.76 2.62 52.45
N PRO A 562 -26.57 3.10 53.71
CA PRO A 562 -25.33 3.69 54.21
C PRO A 562 -24.39 2.68 54.92
N LEU A 563 -23.12 3.07 55.07
CA LEU A 563 -22.04 2.34 55.76
C LEU A 563 -22.20 2.33 57.30
N PRO A 564 -21.77 1.25 58.00
CA PRO A 564 -21.78 1.18 59.47
C PRO A 564 -20.46 1.62 60.16
N PRO A 565 -20.48 1.93 61.48
CA PRO A 565 -19.41 2.63 62.18
C PRO A 565 -18.44 1.74 62.99
N ILE A 566 -17.37 2.41 63.43
CA ILE A 566 -16.17 1.95 64.14
C ILE A 566 -16.45 1.39 65.55
N ALA A 567 -15.69 0.36 65.95
CA ALA A 567 -15.53 -0.08 67.35
C ALA A 567 -14.04 -0.20 67.72
N THR A 568 -13.72 0.27 68.92
CA THR A 568 -12.40 0.46 69.54
C THR A 568 -12.05 -0.61 70.57
N SER A 569 -10.77 -1.02 70.67
CA SER A 569 -10.07 -1.45 71.91
C SER A 569 -8.55 -1.64 71.61
N SER A 570 -7.61 -0.83 72.13
CA SER A 570 -6.91 -0.93 73.45
C SER A 570 -6.01 -2.19 73.56
N ALA A 571 -4.70 -2.20 73.86
CA ALA A 571 -3.76 -1.23 74.46
C ALA A 571 -2.26 -1.64 74.32
N ALA A 572 -1.38 -0.63 74.50
CA ALA A 572 -0.01 -0.60 75.09
C ALA A 572 1.15 -1.31 74.37
N ALA A 573 2.37 -0.77 74.22
CA ALA A 573 3.13 0.38 74.77
C ALA A 573 4.19 0.77 73.69
N GLY A 574 4.80 1.94 73.54
CA GLY A 574 5.04 3.12 74.37
C GLY A 574 6.46 3.60 73.98
N GLY A 575 6.61 4.81 73.42
CA GLY A 575 7.94 5.34 73.09
C GLY A 575 7.97 6.53 72.12
N ALA A 576 7.86 7.74 72.69
CA ALA A 576 8.41 9.04 72.28
C ALA A 576 8.31 9.56 70.83
N ALA A 577 7.79 10.78 70.75
CA ALA A 577 7.59 11.62 69.58
C ALA A 577 8.89 12.06 68.88
N GLU A 578 8.83 12.10 67.55
CA GLU A 578 9.46 13.14 66.74
C GLU A 578 8.36 13.66 65.78
N GLU A 579 8.09 14.96 65.86
CA GLU A 579 7.34 15.71 64.87
C GLU A 579 8.17 15.72 63.58
N GLY A 580 7.77 14.90 62.62
CA GLY A 580 8.24 14.96 61.24
C GLY A 580 7.22 15.74 60.44
N GLN A 581 7.63 16.94 60.02
CA GLN A 581 7.01 17.78 59.01
C GLN A 581 6.63 16.91 57.80
N ASP A 582 5.34 16.83 57.48
CA ASP A 582 4.86 16.33 56.19
C ASP A 582 5.24 17.37 55.13
N ASP A 583 6.49 17.30 54.66
CA ASP A 583 6.85 17.82 53.34
C ASP A 583 6.39 16.75 52.34
N GLU A 584 5.10 16.78 51.99
CA GLU A 584 4.67 16.30 50.69
C GLU A 584 5.32 17.25 49.68
N ASP A 585 6.55 16.92 49.26
CA ASP A 585 7.12 17.45 48.03
C ASP A 585 6.15 17.10 46.90
N GLU A 586 5.26 18.03 46.56
CA GLU A 586 4.62 18.07 45.25
C GLU A 586 5.77 18.05 44.25
N ASP A 587 5.96 16.92 43.55
CA ASP A 587 6.97 16.74 42.52
C ASP A 587 6.77 17.78 41.38
N GLU A 588 7.23 19.00 41.58
CA GLU A 588 7.34 20.04 40.55
C GLU A 588 8.54 19.70 39.65
N VAL A 589 8.41 18.63 38.87
CA VAL A 589 9.45 18.19 37.92
C VAL A 589 8.86 17.92 36.54
N ASP A 590 8.28 18.95 35.91
CA ASP A 590 7.88 18.93 34.49
C ASP A 590 8.38 20.18 33.73
N SER A 591 9.46 20.81 34.20
CA SER A 591 10.12 21.83 33.38
C SER A 591 10.70 21.20 32.12
N LEU A 592 10.47 21.82 30.96
CA LEU A 592 11.03 21.43 29.67
C LEU A 592 12.56 21.15 29.74
N GLU A 593 13.27 21.93 30.56
CA GLU A 593 14.71 21.73 30.85
C GLU A 593 15.02 20.41 31.56
N ALA A 594 14.16 19.94 32.47
CA ALA A 594 14.34 18.66 33.16
C ALA A 594 14.22 17.48 32.18
N ILE A 595 13.31 17.57 31.21
CA ILE A 595 13.17 16.57 30.13
C ILE A 595 14.43 16.54 29.26
N VAL A 596 14.92 17.71 28.85
CA VAL A 596 16.16 17.81 28.05
C VAL A 596 17.36 17.29 28.84
N GLU A 597 17.48 17.62 30.13
CA GLU A 597 18.55 17.09 30.99
C GLU A 597 18.47 15.57 31.12
N ARG A 598 17.25 15.03 31.24
CA ARG A 598 17.05 13.58 31.26
C ARG A 598 17.52 12.92 29.97
N MET A 599 17.24 13.51 28.81
CA MET A 599 17.75 13.07 27.51
C MET A 599 19.28 13.18 27.43
N ARG A 600 19.90 14.24 28.00
CA ARG A 600 21.36 14.38 28.12
C ARG A 600 21.99 13.26 28.96
N ASP A 601 21.33 12.84 30.04
CA ASP A 601 21.77 11.72 30.86
C ASP A 601 21.72 10.38 30.08
N LEU A 602 20.68 10.16 29.27
CA LEU A 602 20.58 8.99 28.38
C LEU A 602 21.67 9.00 27.29
N ALA A 603 21.95 10.16 26.68
CA ALA A 603 23.03 10.34 25.71
C ALA A 603 24.44 10.04 26.30
N LYS A 604 24.57 10.10 27.63
CA LYS A 604 25.79 9.77 28.39
C LYS A 604 25.75 8.37 29.02
N ASN A 605 24.67 7.59 28.86
CA ASN A 605 24.40 6.34 29.60
C ASN A 605 24.46 6.47 31.13
N ARG A 606 24.22 7.66 31.67
CA ARG A 606 24.22 7.86 33.12
C ARG A 606 23.04 7.09 33.72
N GLY A 607 23.33 6.21 34.68
CA GLY A 607 22.33 5.33 35.30
C GLY A 607 22.05 4.01 34.56
N ASP A 608 22.45 3.89 33.28
CA ASP A 608 22.19 2.70 32.45
C ASP A 608 23.38 1.73 32.37
N ALA A 609 24.56 2.16 32.80
CA ALA A 609 25.80 1.38 32.73
C ALA A 609 25.71 -0.01 33.40
N SER A 610 24.93 -0.13 34.48
CA SER A 610 24.70 -1.38 35.22
C SER A 610 23.45 -2.14 34.77
N ARG A 611 22.53 -1.50 34.04
CA ARG A 611 21.19 -2.04 33.74
C ARG A 611 21.08 -2.66 32.35
N LEU A 612 21.90 -2.20 31.40
CA LEU A 612 21.79 -2.53 29.98
C LEU A 612 23.05 -3.23 29.43
N ASN A 613 22.84 -4.07 28.42
CA ASN A 613 23.95 -4.67 27.69
C ASN A 613 24.71 -3.61 26.86
N LYS A 614 25.95 -3.93 26.44
CA LYS A 614 26.83 -3.03 25.68
C LYS A 614 26.20 -2.54 24.38
N GLY A 615 25.46 -3.40 23.67
CA GLY A 615 24.75 -3.06 22.43
C GLY A 615 23.66 -2.02 22.66
N ASP A 616 22.73 -2.30 23.57
CA ASP A 616 21.60 -1.40 23.86
C ASP A 616 22.07 -0.06 24.43
N ARG A 617 23.16 -0.06 25.21
CA ARG A 617 23.86 1.15 25.66
C ARG A 617 24.45 1.97 24.51
N ALA A 618 24.94 1.33 23.46
CA ALA A 618 25.47 2.04 22.30
C ALA A 618 24.33 2.62 21.46
N SER A 619 23.26 1.84 21.25
CA SER A 619 22.04 2.26 20.55
C SER A 619 21.38 3.46 21.24
N SER A 620 21.05 3.34 22.53
CA SER A 620 20.47 4.40 23.35
C SER A 620 21.29 5.70 23.27
N ARG A 621 22.61 5.61 23.47
CA ARG A 621 23.50 6.79 23.35
C ARG A 621 23.48 7.44 21.97
N GLY A 622 23.45 6.64 20.91
CA GLY A 622 23.38 7.15 19.54
C GLY A 622 22.08 7.93 19.33
N THR A 623 20.96 7.25 19.57
CA THR A 623 19.62 7.82 19.42
C THR A 623 19.46 9.12 20.21
N PHE A 624 19.79 9.15 21.51
CA PHE A 624 19.61 10.36 22.32
C PHE A 624 20.59 11.49 21.99
N ARG A 625 21.77 11.18 21.42
CA ARG A 625 22.67 12.23 20.90
C ARG A 625 22.07 12.91 19.67
N ASP A 626 21.55 12.11 18.74
CA ASP A 626 20.92 12.63 17.53
C ASP A 626 19.66 13.44 17.88
N LEU A 627 18.80 12.93 18.77
CA LEU A 627 17.59 13.64 19.22
C LEU A 627 17.90 14.98 19.92
N LEU A 628 18.94 15.03 20.75
CA LEU A 628 19.35 16.29 21.39
C LEU A 628 19.88 17.31 20.38
N ALA A 629 20.63 16.86 19.37
CA ALA A 629 21.12 17.74 18.31
C ALA A 629 19.95 18.33 17.50
N ILE A 630 18.89 17.54 17.27
CA ILE A 630 17.66 18.00 16.62
C ILE A 630 16.94 19.04 17.49
N ILE A 631 16.72 18.75 18.77
CA ILE A 631 16.05 19.67 19.72
C ILE A 631 16.80 21.00 19.86
N GLN A 632 18.14 20.97 19.82
CA GLN A 632 18.99 22.16 19.91
C GLN A 632 19.09 22.94 18.58
N GLY A 633 18.49 22.43 17.50
CA GLY A 633 18.55 23.05 16.17
C GLY A 633 19.93 22.98 15.51
N GLU A 634 20.80 22.06 15.93
CA GLU A 634 22.16 21.94 15.38
C GLU A 634 22.15 21.29 13.99
N TYR A 635 21.59 20.07 13.90
CA TYR A 635 21.45 19.34 12.64
C TYR A 635 20.32 18.32 12.73
N VAL A 636 19.68 18.05 11.58
CA VAL A 636 18.80 16.90 11.40
C VAL A 636 19.52 15.91 10.46
N PRO A 637 19.71 14.64 10.85
CA PRO A 637 20.44 13.69 10.03
C PRO A 637 19.74 13.46 8.69
N GLU A 638 20.43 13.71 7.58
CA GLU A 638 19.94 13.38 6.25
C GLU A 638 19.96 11.86 6.03
N GLN A 639 18.83 11.29 5.65
CA GLN A 639 18.75 9.88 5.30
C GLN A 639 18.77 9.71 3.77
N LYS A 640 19.64 8.82 3.28
CA LYS A 640 19.78 8.56 1.85
C LYS A 640 19.59 7.09 1.53
N VAL A 641 18.64 6.79 0.65
CA VAL A 641 18.40 5.44 0.11
C VAL A 641 18.64 5.45 -1.37
N LYS A 642 19.50 4.55 -1.84
CA LYS A 642 19.68 4.30 -3.27
C LYS A 642 18.66 3.28 -3.76
N LEU A 643 18.02 3.56 -4.87
CA LEU A 643 17.15 2.65 -5.61
C LEU A 643 18.00 1.76 -6.52
N ARG A 644 17.41 0.64 -6.96
CA ARG A 644 18.07 -0.34 -7.83
C ARG A 644 18.56 0.27 -9.15
N HIS A 645 17.84 1.26 -9.67
CA HIS A 645 18.09 1.86 -10.98
C HIS A 645 19.00 3.09 -10.95
N GLY A 646 19.61 3.39 -9.79
CA GLY A 646 20.66 4.40 -9.65
C GLY A 646 20.22 5.71 -9.00
N ASP A 647 18.92 5.95 -8.87
CA ASP A 647 18.40 7.10 -8.15
C ASP A 647 18.64 6.99 -6.65
N ALA A 648 18.57 8.12 -5.96
CA ALA A 648 18.63 8.13 -4.51
C ALA A 648 17.57 9.06 -3.93
N LEU A 649 16.67 8.49 -3.12
CA LEU A 649 15.80 9.25 -2.25
C LEU A 649 16.67 9.87 -1.14
N VAL A 650 16.54 11.18 -0.95
CA VAL A 650 17.15 11.92 0.16
C VAL A 650 16.03 12.52 0.99
N VAL A 651 15.95 12.11 2.24
CA VAL A 651 14.93 12.54 3.20
C VAL A 651 15.57 13.54 4.16
N ARG A 652 14.87 14.66 4.39
CA ARG A 652 15.32 15.80 5.19
C ARG A 652 14.22 16.23 6.16
N GLY A 653 14.60 16.68 7.35
CA GLY A 653 13.63 17.09 8.38
C GLY A 653 13.16 15.91 9.24
N LEU A 654 12.78 16.20 10.48
CA LEU A 654 12.38 15.15 11.42
C LEU A 654 11.05 14.49 11.04
N PRO A 655 9.98 15.24 10.63
CA PRO A 655 8.72 14.61 10.24
C PRO A 655 8.88 13.64 9.08
N ASP A 656 9.68 14.02 8.07
CA ASP A 656 9.90 13.16 6.90
C ASP A 656 10.79 11.96 7.24
N ASN A 657 11.80 12.13 8.10
CA ASN A 657 12.61 11.02 8.62
C ASN A 657 11.75 10.03 9.43
N ILE A 658 10.81 10.51 10.24
CA ILE A 658 9.88 9.64 10.99
C ILE A 658 8.97 8.88 10.02
N ARG A 659 8.36 9.56 9.05
CA ARG A 659 7.55 8.92 8.00
C ARG A 659 8.34 7.88 7.23
N PHE A 660 9.55 8.22 6.83
CA PHE A 660 10.47 7.33 6.14
C PHE A 660 10.84 6.10 6.98
N ASN A 661 11.29 6.28 8.22
CA ASN A 661 11.68 5.17 9.08
C ASN A 661 10.50 4.24 9.37
N TYR A 662 9.31 4.82 9.60
CA TYR A 662 8.08 4.06 9.82
C TYR A 662 7.71 3.24 8.58
N LEU A 663 7.54 3.87 7.42
CA LEU A 663 7.17 3.19 6.17
C LEU A 663 8.22 2.18 5.72
N ARG A 664 9.52 2.49 5.89
CA ARG A 664 10.61 1.56 5.59
C ARG A 664 10.59 0.34 6.50
N SER A 665 10.41 0.53 7.80
CA SER A 665 10.36 -0.59 8.76
C SER A 665 9.11 -1.44 8.55
N TYR A 666 7.97 -0.81 8.24
CA TYR A 666 6.74 -1.50 7.91
C TYR A 666 6.90 -2.30 6.61
N LEU A 667 7.22 -1.66 5.49
CA LEU A 667 7.31 -2.33 4.18
C LEU A 667 8.51 -3.28 4.05
N ALA A 668 9.56 -3.10 4.85
CA ALA A 668 10.77 -3.91 4.81
C ALA A 668 11.33 -4.01 3.38
N ASP A 669 11.54 -5.23 2.86
CA ASP A 669 12.07 -5.45 1.51
C ASP A 669 11.12 -4.94 0.40
N ALA A 670 9.82 -4.81 0.68
CA ALA A 670 8.83 -4.25 -0.24
C ALA A 670 9.02 -2.74 -0.48
N PHE A 671 9.70 -2.04 0.43
CA PHE A 671 9.87 -0.59 0.32
C PHE A 671 10.53 -0.17 -0.99
N GLN A 672 11.49 -0.96 -1.48
CA GLN A 672 12.20 -0.66 -2.74
C GLN A 672 11.29 -0.78 -3.96
N SER A 673 10.49 -1.85 -4.04
CA SER A 673 9.56 -2.08 -5.15
C SER A 673 8.46 -1.02 -5.16
N HIS A 674 7.87 -0.74 -3.99
CA HIS A 674 6.87 0.32 -3.89
C HIS A 674 7.49 1.70 -4.16
N LEU A 675 8.71 2.01 -3.71
CA LEU A 675 9.30 3.31 -4.00
C LEU A 675 9.59 3.52 -5.50
N GLN A 676 9.78 2.43 -6.27
CA GLN A 676 9.97 2.52 -7.71
C GLN A 676 8.65 2.78 -8.46
N SER A 677 7.54 2.15 -8.03
CA SER A 677 6.31 2.11 -8.84
C SER A 677 5.07 2.72 -8.19
N ASN A 678 5.08 2.95 -6.87
CA ASN A 678 3.90 3.39 -6.12
C ASN A 678 3.77 4.92 -6.06
N GLU A 679 2.73 5.44 -6.71
CA GLU A 679 2.39 6.87 -6.72
C GLU A 679 2.22 7.44 -5.31
N LEU A 680 1.66 6.67 -4.35
CA LEU A 680 1.50 7.11 -2.96
C LEU A 680 2.86 7.46 -2.33
N LEU A 681 3.88 6.62 -2.51
CA LEU A 681 5.20 6.89 -1.92
C LEU A 681 5.90 8.05 -2.63
N HIS A 682 5.64 8.24 -3.93
CA HIS A 682 6.14 9.37 -4.70
C HIS A 682 5.56 10.68 -4.18
N GLU A 683 4.26 10.71 -3.87
CA GLU A 683 3.61 11.88 -3.27
C GLU A 683 4.13 12.15 -1.86
N VAL A 684 4.15 11.13 -0.99
CA VAL A 684 4.57 11.26 0.41
C VAL A 684 5.99 11.81 0.56
N PHE A 685 6.92 11.38 -0.32
CA PHE A 685 8.31 11.81 -0.28
C PHE A 685 8.67 12.88 -1.33
N GLN A 686 7.69 13.38 -2.10
CA GLN A 686 7.91 14.30 -3.22
C GLN A 686 9.05 13.82 -4.15
N PHE A 687 9.05 12.52 -4.44
CA PHE A 687 10.10 11.84 -5.16
C PHE A 687 9.57 11.31 -6.49
N SER A 688 10.27 11.61 -7.58
CA SER A 688 9.97 11.05 -8.90
C SER A 688 11.13 10.14 -9.29
N PRO A 689 10.94 8.81 -9.31
CA PRO A 689 11.97 7.90 -9.78
C PRO A 689 12.21 8.11 -11.28
N ALA A 690 13.45 7.89 -11.72
CA ALA A 690 13.76 7.84 -13.13
C ALA A 690 13.01 6.68 -13.78
N GLU A 691 12.49 6.93 -14.99
CA GLU A 691 11.85 5.92 -15.82
C GLU A 691 12.79 4.74 -16.02
N GLU A 692 12.23 3.54 -15.89
CA GLU A 692 12.96 2.31 -16.16
C GLU A 692 13.49 2.35 -17.60
N PRO A 693 14.81 2.30 -17.83
CA PRO A 693 15.32 2.17 -19.19
C PRO A 693 14.89 0.79 -19.70
N GLU A 694 14.20 0.75 -20.86
CA GLU A 694 13.71 -0.49 -21.50
C GLU A 694 14.67 -1.66 -21.27
N GLU A 695 14.15 -2.79 -20.75
CA GLU A 695 14.90 -3.99 -20.43
C GLU A 695 15.92 -4.31 -21.53
N ARG A 696 17.19 -3.95 -21.27
CA ARG A 696 18.28 -4.29 -22.16
C ARG A 696 18.47 -5.79 -22.00
N LEU A 697 17.89 -6.57 -22.92
CA LEU A 697 18.07 -8.02 -23.10
C LEU A 697 19.34 -8.49 -22.39
N THR A 698 19.19 -9.38 -21.41
CA THR A 698 20.30 -9.86 -20.59
C THR A 698 21.42 -10.40 -21.50
N PRO A 699 22.70 -10.45 -21.09
CA PRO A 699 23.75 -11.03 -21.93
C PRO A 699 23.42 -12.45 -22.42
N LEU A 700 22.66 -13.21 -21.62
CA LEU A 700 22.14 -14.52 -21.96
C LEU A 700 21.03 -14.44 -23.01
N GLU A 701 20.03 -13.57 -22.85
CA GLU A 701 18.99 -13.33 -23.86
C GLU A 701 19.55 -12.73 -25.15
N LYS A 702 20.49 -11.80 -25.09
CA LYS A 702 21.21 -11.31 -26.28
C LYS A 702 21.91 -12.46 -26.99
N ARG A 703 22.47 -13.42 -26.26
CA ARG A 703 23.07 -14.62 -26.85
C ARG A 703 22.00 -15.61 -27.34
N LEU A 704 20.86 -15.69 -26.68
CA LEU A 704 19.76 -16.59 -27.04
C LEU A 704 18.98 -16.09 -28.26
N PHE A 705 18.77 -14.78 -28.39
CA PHE A 705 18.00 -14.14 -29.46
C PHE A 705 18.88 -13.65 -30.62
N ARG A 706 20.13 -13.22 -30.37
CA ARG A 706 21.01 -12.63 -31.40
C ARG A 706 22.10 -13.56 -31.91
N SER A 707 22.20 -14.80 -31.41
CA SER A 707 23.16 -15.77 -31.96
C SER A 707 22.66 -16.40 -33.26
N LYS A 708 23.60 -16.85 -34.10
CA LYS A 708 23.30 -17.54 -35.38
C LYS A 708 22.55 -18.86 -35.23
N SER A 709 22.47 -19.40 -34.01
CA SER A 709 21.80 -20.64 -33.67
C SER A 709 20.48 -20.44 -32.92
N SER A 710 20.05 -19.18 -32.71
CA SER A 710 18.77 -18.89 -32.04
C SER A 710 17.59 -19.47 -32.81
N THR A 711 16.55 -19.88 -32.08
CA THR A 711 15.28 -20.38 -32.66
C THR A 711 14.74 -19.36 -33.66
N ASP A 712 14.63 -18.10 -33.24
CA ASP A 712 14.13 -16.99 -34.06
C ASP A 712 14.97 -16.75 -35.34
N MET A 713 16.31 -16.91 -35.29
CA MET A 713 17.15 -16.80 -36.49
C MET A 713 17.06 -18.05 -37.39
N ARG A 714 16.84 -19.23 -36.81
CA ARG A 714 16.61 -20.47 -37.56
C ARG A 714 15.27 -20.40 -38.29
N ASP A 715 14.23 -19.90 -37.64
CA ASP A 715 12.89 -19.72 -38.22
C ASP A 715 12.92 -18.71 -39.37
N ARG A 716 13.58 -17.57 -39.18
CA ARG A 716 13.82 -16.59 -40.27
C ARG A 716 14.60 -17.19 -41.43
N THR A 717 15.59 -18.03 -41.15
CA THR A 717 16.40 -18.69 -42.19
C THR A 717 15.58 -19.73 -42.95
N GLU A 718 14.74 -20.49 -42.24
CA GLU A 718 13.83 -21.46 -42.81
C GLU A 718 12.76 -20.79 -43.67
N GLN A 719 12.20 -19.67 -43.21
CA GLN A 719 11.22 -18.89 -43.97
C GLN A 719 11.82 -18.36 -45.27
N ARG A 720 13.03 -17.78 -45.23
CA ARG A 720 13.75 -17.37 -46.44
C ARG A 720 14.08 -18.54 -47.37
N ARG A 721 14.32 -19.74 -46.83
CA ARG A 721 14.55 -20.95 -47.63
C ARG A 721 13.26 -21.41 -48.32
N LYS A 722 12.11 -21.35 -47.62
CA LYS A 722 10.78 -21.62 -48.18
C LYS A 722 10.44 -20.62 -49.30
N GLU A 723 10.67 -19.32 -49.08
CA GLU A 723 10.47 -18.27 -50.10
C GLU A 723 11.35 -18.45 -51.35
N ARG A 724 12.61 -18.86 -51.18
CA ARG A 724 13.46 -19.18 -52.34
C ARG A 724 12.97 -20.41 -53.10
N ALA A 725 12.46 -21.42 -52.39
CA ALA A 725 11.92 -22.61 -53.00
C ALA A 725 10.61 -22.32 -53.77
N THR A 726 9.73 -21.48 -53.22
CA THR A 726 8.51 -21.04 -53.91
C THR A 726 8.86 -20.21 -55.14
N MET A 727 9.78 -19.25 -55.03
CA MET A 727 10.26 -18.45 -56.17
C MET A 727 10.94 -19.30 -57.25
N ALA A 728 11.71 -20.33 -56.87
CA ALA A 728 12.30 -21.26 -57.83
C ALA A 728 11.22 -22.10 -58.55
N HIS A 729 10.17 -22.50 -57.84
CA HIS A 729 9.01 -23.16 -58.44
C HIS A 729 8.26 -22.26 -59.43
N TYR A 730 8.07 -20.99 -59.12
CA TYR A 730 7.51 -20.01 -60.06
C TYR A 730 8.38 -19.84 -61.31
N LYS A 731 9.70 -19.80 -61.14
CA LYS A 731 10.65 -19.63 -62.24
C LYS A 731 10.76 -20.86 -63.15
N HIS A 732 10.62 -22.07 -62.61
CA HIS A 732 10.60 -23.31 -63.38
C HIS A 732 9.21 -23.63 -63.97
N GLY A 733 8.11 -23.23 -63.32
CA GLY A 733 6.76 -23.37 -63.87
C GLY A 733 6.51 -22.44 -65.06
N SER A 734 6.99 -21.19 -64.99
CA SER A 734 6.88 -20.21 -66.08
C SER A 734 7.64 -20.57 -67.36
N LEU A 735 8.59 -21.51 -67.31
CA LEU A 735 9.34 -21.99 -68.47
C LEU A 735 8.73 -23.25 -69.11
N ALA A 736 7.76 -23.90 -68.45
CA ALA A 736 7.07 -25.07 -68.98
C ALA A 736 5.84 -24.72 -69.82
N ASP A 737 5.30 -23.50 -69.69
CA ASP A 737 4.12 -23.03 -70.45
C ASP A 737 4.47 -22.35 -71.79
N TYR A 738 5.74 -22.36 -72.20
CA TYR A 738 6.23 -21.79 -73.46
C TYR A 738 7.12 -22.74 -74.28
N ALA A 739 6.92 -24.06 -74.16
CA ALA A 739 7.59 -25.07 -74.99
C ALA A 739 6.58 -25.95 -75.76
#